data_AF-A0AAX3IB40-F1
#
_entry.id   AF-A0AAX3IB40-F1
#
_cell.length_a   1.000
_cell.length_b   1.000
_cell.length_c   1.000
_cell.angle_alpha   90.00
_cell.angle_beta   90.00
_cell.angle_gamma   90.00
#
_symmetry.space_group_name_H-M   'P 1'
#
loop_
_entity.id
_entity.type
_entity.pdbx_description
1 polymer ?
#
loop_
_entity_poly.entity_id
_entity_poly.type
_entity_poly.pdbx_seq_one_letter_code
_entity_poly.pdbx_strand_id
1 'polypeptide(L)'
;MSNTSSKPVSQDPVGPMEEWEEPVLDPTYLPAPTIPGLLPAIAGDNHRNVVPRALQLSGLSLRVDLWDRTGFFNDFDILTVSVNGRPVHIETYDATVTLPDPVIVDLGPKSALQTNGVKDISVHVLNLSDNDVNYNINRVYVDAQDPNYGSQPSRVMIEDYGTELTPAFLVGKAGLEFTIPTPADRRGGDTYRVLVGSNIVAIEDDVPVTGDITGHIPTATILERSGSIDVRYNLADRSGNTTTLSIPNYVQVSLNEAPVFGPVSVLEAPLVDKAEARNGATVQLESLTGHLQNDTLVVLWGTIEIYRQSIGMPVFPIDIPAHFAAIAAGGNFYTADIKVMIERQGSPTYNAAVVQVDVDLREPGGQNPGEGPVDTNLAQPVLLGGGPDPKPDNRLSEKDRNFDATVTFTLPPGLEVGDFIDYVYGGDVVGTYPVTGAEAADFPVPFTVPWATIDAKGNGTIETHCIIRDAINYKHSPNQDVVVDIFNIGSLTPVTFENATVITGNPNFTYAINCARQPWLGVPVKILDPGLLLVGDKVIIEAVRYAFNAPGAPIGTPIETSEFELNSEHVNLGLTVPLDLKVWLQDVTGNNGRGIVGVRWRLLRPSTGDRGRSDEVRAAWDLVGSGGNIPGYCVPGASRVKGTL
;
A
#
# COMPACT_ATOMS: atom_id res chain seq x y z
N MET A 1 33.53 -27.65 -41.35
CA MET A 1 32.86 -27.18 -42.58
C MET A 1 32.61 -25.70 -42.40
N SER A 2 33.50 -24.89 -42.97
CA SER A 2 33.46 -23.43 -42.87
C SER A 2 32.45 -22.90 -43.87
N ASN A 3 31.49 -22.09 -43.41
CA ASN A 3 30.59 -21.36 -44.29
C ASN A 3 30.81 -19.86 -44.06
N THR A 4 31.80 -19.32 -44.77
CA THR A 4 32.05 -17.89 -44.91
C THR A 4 30.98 -17.28 -45.79
N SER A 5 29.91 -16.76 -45.17
CA SER A 5 28.98 -15.85 -45.84
C SER A 5 29.57 -14.44 -45.75
N SER A 6 30.31 -14.04 -46.78
CA SER A 6 30.70 -12.65 -47.00
C SER A 6 29.44 -11.79 -47.08
N LYS A 7 29.30 -10.83 -46.15
CA LYS A 7 28.32 -9.74 -46.26
C LYS A 7 28.54 -9.04 -47.62
N PRO A 8 27.46 -8.71 -48.37
CA PRO A 8 27.60 -7.84 -49.51
C PRO A 8 28.05 -6.47 -49.00
N VAL A 9 29.17 -5.98 -49.53
CA VAL A 9 29.52 -4.57 -49.42
C VAL A 9 28.41 -3.81 -50.15
N SER A 10 27.61 -3.04 -49.40
CA SER A 10 26.72 -2.04 -49.98
C SER A 10 27.61 -1.08 -50.76
N GLN A 11 27.63 -1.18 -52.08
CA GLN A 11 27.95 -0.03 -52.89
C GLN A 11 26.72 0.87 -52.77
N ASP A 12 26.82 1.85 -51.88
CA ASP A 12 25.86 2.95 -51.87
C ASP A 12 25.77 3.50 -53.29
N PRO A 13 24.56 3.79 -53.80
CA PRO A 13 24.42 4.34 -55.13
C PRO A 13 25.12 5.70 -55.11
N VAL A 14 26.25 5.80 -55.80
CA VAL A 14 26.71 7.08 -56.33
C VAL A 14 25.51 7.58 -57.13
N GLY A 15 24.83 8.61 -56.60
CA GLY A 15 23.71 9.24 -57.28
C GLY A 15 24.11 9.52 -58.73
N PRO A 16 23.17 9.40 -59.69
CA PRO A 16 23.51 9.53 -61.10
C PRO A 16 24.26 10.85 -61.28
N MET A 17 25.45 10.76 -61.87
CA MET A 17 26.16 11.93 -62.34
C MET A 17 25.18 12.75 -63.17
N GLU A 18 24.85 13.97 -62.76
CA GLU A 18 24.54 14.98 -63.75
C GLU A 18 25.89 15.36 -64.37
N GLU A 19 26.47 14.42 -65.14
CA GLU A 19 27.58 14.70 -66.04
C GLU A 19 27.02 15.70 -67.04
N TRP A 20 27.19 16.99 -66.75
CA TRP A 20 26.99 17.98 -67.77
C TRP A 20 28.21 17.99 -68.68
N GLU A 21 27.99 18.14 -69.98
CA GLU A 21 29.08 18.45 -70.91
C GLU A 21 29.46 19.91 -70.70
N GLU A 22 30.75 20.23 -70.59
CA GLU A 22 31.16 21.64 -70.56
C GLU A 22 30.73 22.34 -71.86
N PRO A 23 30.28 23.61 -71.81
CA PRO A 23 29.96 24.36 -73.02
C PRO A 23 31.15 24.36 -73.98
N VAL A 24 30.89 24.07 -75.27
CA VAL A 24 31.94 24.13 -76.30
C VAL A 24 32.37 25.59 -76.47
N LEU A 25 33.65 25.86 -76.23
CA LEU A 25 34.22 27.18 -76.42
C LEU A 25 34.32 27.52 -77.90
N ASP A 26 33.70 28.62 -78.31
CA ASP A 26 33.88 29.21 -79.63
C ASP A 26 35.04 30.21 -79.59
N PRO A 27 36.14 29.99 -80.32
CA PRO A 27 37.29 30.90 -80.33
C PRO A 27 36.98 32.26 -80.98
N THR A 28 35.84 32.40 -81.66
CA THR A 28 35.37 33.66 -82.23
C THR A 28 34.56 34.51 -81.22
N TYR A 29 34.18 33.94 -80.08
CA TYR A 29 33.45 34.63 -79.02
C TYR A 29 34.40 35.17 -77.95
N LEU A 30 33.98 36.23 -77.25
CA LEU A 30 34.71 36.73 -76.08
C LEU A 30 34.67 35.71 -74.92
N PRO A 31 35.61 35.77 -73.96
CA PRO A 31 35.61 34.89 -72.80
C PRO A 31 34.28 34.93 -72.04
N ALA A 32 33.90 33.82 -71.39
CA ALA A 32 32.65 33.78 -70.63
C ALA A 32 32.68 34.77 -69.46
N PRO A 33 31.54 35.41 -69.09
CA PRO A 33 31.50 36.34 -67.97
C PRO A 33 31.91 35.65 -66.66
N THR A 34 32.72 36.31 -65.84
CA THR A 34 33.11 35.76 -64.52
C THR A 34 32.05 36.09 -63.48
N ILE A 35 31.70 35.11 -62.64
CA ILE A 35 30.68 35.26 -61.59
C ILE A 35 31.35 35.04 -60.22
N PRO A 36 31.60 36.11 -59.44
CA PRO A 36 32.20 35.98 -58.11
C PRO A 36 31.29 35.24 -57.12
N GLY A 37 31.89 34.45 -56.22
CA GLY A 37 31.18 33.80 -55.10
C GLY A 37 30.55 32.45 -55.40
N LEU A 38 30.75 31.90 -56.61
CA LEU A 38 30.38 30.51 -56.92
C LEU A 38 31.23 29.53 -56.11
N LEU A 39 30.62 28.42 -55.65
CA LEU A 39 31.32 27.38 -54.92
C LEU A 39 32.06 26.44 -55.89
N PRO A 40 33.35 26.15 -55.64
CA PRO A 40 34.12 25.24 -56.48
C PRO A 40 33.67 23.78 -56.29
N ALA A 41 34.16 22.90 -57.15
CA ALA A 41 34.00 21.45 -56.97
C ALA A 41 34.72 20.97 -55.70
N ILE A 42 34.14 20.04 -54.95
CA ILE A 42 34.76 19.42 -53.76
C ILE A 42 34.56 17.90 -53.78
N ALA A 43 35.33 17.18 -52.98
CA ALA A 43 35.16 15.73 -52.85
C ALA A 43 33.77 15.40 -52.27
N GLY A 44 33.07 14.44 -52.89
CA GLY A 44 31.72 14.04 -52.47
C GLY A 44 30.59 14.89 -53.04
N ASP A 45 30.86 15.96 -53.78
CA ASP A 45 29.87 16.66 -54.60
C ASP A 45 30.39 16.79 -56.04
N ASN A 46 29.63 16.24 -56.98
CA ASN A 46 29.93 16.25 -58.40
C ASN A 46 29.64 17.59 -59.10
N HIS A 47 28.93 18.52 -58.45
CA HIS A 47 28.60 19.81 -59.04
C HIS A 47 29.74 20.84 -58.92
N ARG A 48 29.86 21.67 -59.96
CA ARG A 48 30.85 22.75 -60.07
C ARG A 48 30.12 24.08 -60.27
N ASN A 49 30.80 25.18 -59.97
CA ASN A 49 30.23 26.52 -60.15
C ASN A 49 28.85 26.63 -59.48
N VAL A 50 28.71 26.06 -58.28
CA VAL A 50 27.43 26.01 -57.58
C VAL A 50 27.09 27.41 -57.10
N VAL A 51 25.86 27.86 -57.39
CA VAL A 51 25.34 29.14 -56.93
C VAL A 51 24.89 28.98 -55.48
N PRO A 52 25.57 29.59 -54.48
CA PRO A 52 25.11 29.53 -53.09
C PRO A 52 23.72 30.16 -52.95
N ARG A 53 22.93 29.67 -51.99
CA ARG A 53 21.59 30.17 -51.69
C ARG A 53 21.54 31.67 -51.48
N ALA A 54 22.56 32.25 -50.84
CA ALA A 54 22.66 33.70 -50.67
C ALA A 54 22.61 34.44 -52.02
N LEU A 55 23.36 33.95 -53.02
CA LEU A 55 23.37 34.53 -54.38
C LEU A 55 22.10 34.22 -55.18
N GLN A 56 21.43 33.10 -54.92
CA GLN A 56 20.11 32.81 -55.52
C GLN A 56 19.04 33.81 -55.04
N LEU A 57 19.15 34.23 -53.78
CA LEU A 57 18.21 35.18 -53.15
C LEU A 57 18.56 36.64 -53.49
N SER A 58 19.84 37.01 -53.56
CA SER A 58 20.26 38.38 -53.87
C SER A 58 20.41 38.67 -55.36
N GLY A 59 20.64 37.64 -56.18
CA GLY A 59 21.05 37.78 -57.57
C GLY A 59 22.55 37.59 -57.79
N LEU A 60 22.92 37.35 -59.05
CA LEU A 60 24.31 37.25 -59.50
C LEU A 60 24.83 38.61 -59.99
N SER A 61 26.12 38.82 -59.79
CA SER A 61 26.89 39.92 -60.38
C SER A 61 27.86 39.35 -61.42
N LEU A 62 27.73 39.77 -62.67
CA LEU A 62 28.57 39.31 -63.78
C LEU A 62 29.66 40.34 -64.03
N ARG A 63 30.90 39.85 -64.19
CA ARG A 63 32.01 40.62 -64.75
C ARG A 63 32.14 40.28 -66.22
N VAL A 64 31.76 41.22 -67.07
CA VAL A 64 31.74 41.08 -68.53
C VAL A 64 32.92 41.87 -69.11
N ASP A 65 33.84 41.19 -69.79
CA ASP A 65 34.97 41.85 -70.46
C ASP A 65 34.45 42.90 -71.45
N LEU A 66 35.11 44.07 -71.54
CA LEU A 66 34.63 45.15 -72.38
C LEU A 66 34.65 44.77 -73.88
N TRP A 67 33.52 44.97 -74.58
CA TRP A 67 33.40 44.74 -76.02
C TRP A 67 33.97 45.89 -76.85
N ASP A 68 34.13 45.68 -78.15
CA ASP A 68 34.48 46.76 -79.08
C ASP A 68 33.32 47.75 -79.22
N ARG A 69 33.58 48.99 -78.79
CA ARG A 69 32.65 50.12 -78.83
C ARG A 69 33.00 51.12 -79.93
N THR A 70 33.79 50.73 -80.92
CA THR A 70 34.06 51.58 -82.09
C THR A 70 32.89 51.49 -83.08
N GLY A 71 32.30 52.65 -83.43
CA GLY A 71 31.12 52.70 -84.30
C GLY A 71 30.39 54.05 -84.23
N PHE A 72 29.44 54.27 -85.15
CA PHE A 72 28.63 55.50 -85.23
C PHE A 72 27.25 55.27 -85.87
N PHE A 73 26.79 54.02 -85.96
CA PHE A 73 25.49 53.70 -86.54
C PHE A 73 24.34 53.79 -85.52
N ASN A 74 24.62 53.47 -84.25
CA ASN A 74 23.65 53.54 -83.15
C ASN A 74 24.15 54.48 -82.03
N ASP A 75 23.21 55.08 -81.28
CA ASP A 75 23.51 55.93 -80.11
C ASP A 75 23.74 55.10 -78.82
N PHE A 76 23.40 53.81 -78.84
CA PHE A 76 23.45 52.92 -77.67
C PHE A 76 23.97 51.52 -78.03
N ASP A 77 24.72 50.92 -77.11
CA ASP A 77 24.94 49.48 -77.07
C ASP A 77 23.81 48.82 -76.26
N ILE A 78 23.35 47.64 -76.67
CA ILE A 78 22.33 46.86 -75.94
C ILE A 78 22.95 45.57 -75.46
N LEU A 79 23.19 45.46 -74.15
CA LEU A 79 23.63 44.24 -73.50
C LEU A 79 22.43 43.42 -73.05
N THR A 80 22.37 42.17 -73.49
CA THR A 80 21.35 41.19 -73.11
C THR A 80 22.01 40.02 -72.37
N VAL A 81 21.59 39.78 -71.13
CA VAL A 81 21.95 38.56 -70.40
C VAL A 81 20.79 37.58 -70.50
N SER A 82 21.10 36.36 -70.94
CA SER A 82 20.14 35.26 -71.02
C SER A 82 20.52 34.11 -70.09
N VAL A 83 19.50 33.47 -69.51
CA VAL A 83 19.64 32.22 -68.76
C VAL A 83 18.88 31.14 -69.53
N ASN A 84 19.57 30.07 -69.92
CA ASN A 84 19.03 29.00 -70.77
C ASN A 84 18.37 29.56 -72.05
N GLY A 85 19.02 30.54 -72.69
CA GLY A 85 18.54 31.19 -73.90
C GLY A 85 17.35 32.14 -73.73
N ARG A 86 16.88 32.37 -72.49
CA ARG A 86 15.82 33.35 -72.19
C ARG A 86 16.43 34.64 -71.65
N PRO A 87 16.16 35.80 -72.26
CA PRO A 87 16.60 37.09 -71.72
C PRO A 87 16.06 37.33 -70.31
N VAL A 88 16.95 37.61 -69.36
CA VAL A 88 16.61 37.92 -67.96
C VAL A 88 16.99 39.34 -67.56
N HIS A 89 17.90 39.97 -68.30
CA HIS A 89 18.36 41.34 -68.08
C HIS A 89 18.72 41.99 -69.41
N ILE A 90 18.33 43.24 -69.58
CA ILE A 90 18.68 44.06 -70.75
C ILE A 90 19.11 45.42 -70.21
N GLU A 91 20.27 45.88 -70.64
CA GLU A 91 20.84 47.16 -70.24
C GLU A 91 21.37 47.91 -71.46
N THR A 92 21.14 49.21 -71.50
CA THR A 92 21.54 50.06 -72.61
C THR A 92 22.63 51.02 -72.16
N TYR A 93 23.73 51.09 -72.90
CA TYR A 93 24.85 51.97 -72.63
C TYR A 93 25.00 53.02 -73.73
N ASP A 94 24.95 54.30 -73.36
CA ASP A 94 25.13 55.42 -74.28
C ASP A 94 26.56 55.46 -74.85
N ALA A 95 26.69 55.76 -76.14
CA ALA A 95 27.96 55.89 -76.85
C ALA A 95 28.90 56.93 -76.22
N THR A 96 28.35 57.95 -75.56
CA THR A 96 29.11 59.04 -74.92
C THR A 96 29.70 58.68 -73.55
N VAL A 97 29.25 57.57 -72.95
CA VAL A 97 29.70 57.13 -71.61
C VAL A 97 30.89 56.20 -71.75
N THR A 98 31.99 56.50 -71.03
CA THR A 98 33.12 55.55 -70.91
C THR A 98 32.77 54.46 -69.91
N LEU A 99 32.84 53.20 -70.32
CA LEU A 99 32.59 52.04 -69.46
C LEU A 99 33.89 51.49 -68.86
N PRO A 100 33.86 50.96 -67.62
CA PRO A 100 34.99 50.24 -67.04
C PRO A 100 35.19 48.87 -67.72
N ASP A 101 36.39 48.30 -67.56
CA ASP A 101 36.71 46.94 -67.96
C ASP A 101 37.19 46.14 -66.73
N PRO A 102 36.47 45.12 -66.26
CA PRO A 102 35.21 44.59 -66.81
C PRO A 102 33.99 45.48 -66.49
N VAL A 103 32.94 45.36 -67.32
CA VAL A 103 31.61 45.91 -67.04
C VAL A 103 30.92 45.02 -66.00
N ILE A 104 30.38 45.64 -64.94
CA ILE A 104 29.65 44.93 -63.88
C ILE A 104 28.15 44.97 -64.18
N VAL A 105 27.56 43.79 -64.31
CA VAL A 105 26.12 43.63 -64.57
C VAL A 105 25.48 42.90 -63.40
N ASP A 106 24.70 43.62 -62.59
CA ASP A 106 23.97 43.05 -61.47
C ASP A 106 22.58 42.59 -61.92
N LEU A 107 22.34 41.28 -61.92
CA LEU A 107 21.06 40.73 -62.34
C LEU A 107 19.94 40.97 -61.30
N GLY A 108 20.31 41.17 -60.04
CA GLY A 108 19.36 41.08 -58.92
C GLY A 108 18.66 39.71 -58.86
N PRO A 109 17.66 39.54 -58.01
CA PRO A 109 16.98 38.25 -57.85
C PRO A 109 16.24 37.87 -59.14
N LYS A 110 16.60 36.72 -59.75
CA LYS A 110 15.92 36.19 -60.94
C LYS A 110 15.29 34.84 -60.63
N SER A 111 14.04 34.65 -61.01
CA SER A 111 13.32 33.38 -60.85
C SER A 111 14.02 32.20 -61.53
N ALA A 112 14.71 32.43 -62.64
CA ALA A 112 15.52 31.43 -63.34
C ALA A 112 16.67 30.86 -62.46
N LEU A 113 17.15 31.65 -61.51
CA LEU A 113 18.22 31.30 -60.56
C LEU A 113 17.69 30.79 -59.21
N GLN A 114 16.37 30.63 -59.08
CA GLN A 114 15.69 30.09 -57.89
C GLN A 114 15.12 28.69 -58.14
N THR A 115 15.48 28.07 -59.28
CA THR A 115 15.01 26.75 -59.66
C THR A 115 16.20 25.81 -59.77
N ASN A 116 16.07 24.62 -59.18
CA ASN A 116 17.14 23.63 -59.15
C ASN A 116 17.65 23.28 -60.57
N GLY A 117 18.94 22.97 -60.68
CA GLY A 117 19.56 22.39 -61.86
C GLY A 117 20.49 23.33 -62.63
N VAL A 118 20.98 22.80 -63.74
CA VAL A 118 21.96 23.42 -64.64
C VAL A 118 21.42 24.68 -65.31
N LYS A 119 22.22 25.76 -65.30
CA LYS A 119 21.93 27.02 -65.99
C LYS A 119 23.10 27.45 -66.87
N ASP A 120 22.79 27.75 -68.13
CA ASP A 120 23.70 28.40 -69.07
C ASP A 120 23.46 29.90 -69.06
N ILE A 121 24.47 30.65 -68.65
CA ILE A 121 24.46 32.11 -68.66
C ILE A 121 25.22 32.59 -69.89
N SER A 122 24.51 33.23 -70.81
CA SER A 122 25.08 33.81 -72.02
C SER A 122 24.89 35.32 -72.03
N VAL A 123 25.91 36.04 -72.49
CA VAL A 123 25.87 37.49 -72.70
C VAL A 123 26.00 37.76 -74.19
N HIS A 124 25.14 38.64 -74.68
CA HIS A 124 25.13 39.11 -76.05
C HIS A 124 25.03 40.63 -76.05
N VAL A 125 25.82 41.29 -76.89
CA VAL A 125 25.79 42.74 -77.05
C VAL A 125 25.57 43.08 -78.52
N LEU A 126 24.56 43.90 -78.80
CA LEU A 126 24.46 44.61 -80.07
C LEU A 126 25.21 45.93 -79.93
N ASN A 127 26.35 46.06 -80.62
CA ASN A 127 27.24 47.21 -80.44
C ASN A 127 26.89 48.42 -81.33
N LEU A 128 27.59 49.54 -81.15
CA LEU A 128 27.41 50.79 -81.92
C LEU A 128 27.54 50.67 -83.44
N SER A 129 28.13 49.58 -83.94
CA SER A 129 28.27 49.27 -85.36
C SER A 129 27.20 48.31 -85.89
N ASP A 130 26.18 48.00 -85.08
CA ASP A 130 25.12 47.03 -85.36
C ASP A 130 25.64 45.58 -85.54
N ASN A 131 26.80 45.28 -84.93
CA ASN A 131 27.38 43.95 -84.93
C ASN A 131 26.99 43.18 -83.66
N ASP A 132 26.74 41.89 -83.82
CA ASP A 132 26.56 40.95 -82.71
C ASP A 132 27.90 40.59 -82.07
N VAL A 133 28.06 40.95 -80.79
CA VAL A 133 29.19 40.52 -79.96
C VAL A 133 28.70 39.44 -79.00
N ASN A 134 29.19 38.22 -79.18
CA ASN A 134 28.82 37.06 -78.36
C ASN A 134 29.93 36.70 -77.38
N TYR A 135 29.53 36.32 -76.17
CA TYR A 135 30.41 35.78 -75.13
C TYR A 135 30.20 34.27 -75.02
N ASN A 136 31.28 33.55 -74.69
CA ASN A 136 31.18 32.13 -74.35
C ASN A 136 30.24 31.93 -73.13
N ILE A 137 29.60 30.76 -73.07
CA ILE A 137 28.63 30.44 -72.02
C ILE A 137 29.36 30.17 -70.69
N ASN A 138 28.85 30.73 -69.59
CA ASN A 138 29.21 30.29 -68.25
C ASN A 138 28.11 29.36 -67.70
N ARG A 139 28.47 28.10 -67.45
CA ARG A 139 27.57 27.09 -66.89
C ARG A 139 27.69 27.05 -65.37
N VAL A 140 26.55 27.16 -64.69
CA VAL A 140 26.44 27.14 -63.23
C VAL A 140 25.37 26.13 -62.79
N TYR A 141 25.50 25.61 -61.56
CA TYR A 141 24.50 24.72 -60.96
C TYR A 141 23.76 25.50 -59.88
N VAL A 142 22.44 25.60 -59.99
CA VAL A 142 21.61 26.19 -58.95
C VAL A 142 21.08 25.05 -58.10
N ASP A 143 21.53 24.97 -56.84
CA ASP A 143 20.95 24.05 -55.87
C ASP A 143 19.85 24.74 -55.08
N ALA A 144 18.60 24.43 -55.38
CA ALA A 144 17.45 25.04 -54.69
C ALA A 144 16.72 24.04 -53.78
N GLN A 145 17.28 22.85 -53.57
CA GLN A 145 16.67 21.78 -52.77
C GLN A 145 17.46 21.58 -51.48
N ASP A 146 16.76 21.23 -50.40
CA ASP A 146 17.45 20.80 -49.18
C ASP A 146 17.95 19.35 -49.31
N PRO A 147 18.87 18.90 -48.43
CA PRO A 147 19.41 17.53 -48.45
C PRO A 147 18.38 16.39 -48.39
N ASN A 148 17.09 16.68 -48.17
CA ASN A 148 16.02 15.69 -48.13
C ASN A 148 14.91 15.97 -49.15
N TYR A 149 15.20 16.78 -50.18
CA TYR A 149 14.28 17.16 -51.26
C TYR A 149 12.95 17.75 -50.75
N GLY A 150 12.98 18.49 -49.64
CA GLY A 150 11.79 19.06 -48.99
C GLY A 150 10.95 18.06 -48.18
N SER A 151 11.40 16.81 -48.07
CA SER A 151 10.73 15.80 -47.26
C SER A 151 11.06 15.98 -45.78
N GLN A 152 10.09 15.72 -44.91
CA GLN A 152 10.26 15.76 -43.45
C GLN A 152 11.33 14.74 -43.01
N PRO A 153 12.43 15.15 -42.34
CA PRO A 153 13.44 14.20 -41.87
C PRO A 153 12.90 13.24 -40.80
N SER A 154 13.34 11.97 -40.86
CA SER A 154 12.97 10.91 -39.91
C SER A 154 13.62 11.15 -38.54
N ARG A 155 13.13 10.46 -37.49
CA ARG A 155 13.69 10.58 -36.13
C ARG A 155 15.18 10.22 -36.09
N VAL A 156 15.94 10.95 -35.28
CA VAL A 156 17.29 10.52 -34.88
C VAL A 156 17.19 9.20 -34.11
N MET A 157 18.06 8.25 -34.41
CA MET A 157 18.17 7.00 -33.64
C MET A 157 19.11 7.22 -32.46
N ILE A 158 18.74 6.72 -31.30
CA ILE A 158 19.52 6.81 -30.06
C ILE A 158 19.94 5.39 -29.68
N GLU A 159 21.13 5.22 -29.10
CA GLU A 159 21.55 3.93 -28.56
C GLU A 159 20.56 3.39 -27.52
N ASP A 160 20.51 2.07 -27.34
CA ASP A 160 19.66 1.47 -26.32
C ASP A 160 20.24 1.70 -24.93
N TYR A 161 19.57 2.57 -24.16
CA TYR A 161 19.87 2.87 -22.76
C TYR A 161 18.83 2.26 -21.80
N GLY A 162 17.92 1.41 -22.31
CA GLY A 162 16.78 0.89 -21.55
C GLY A 162 15.64 1.90 -21.43
N THR A 163 14.89 1.81 -20.33
CA THR A 163 13.68 2.63 -20.12
C THR A 163 13.97 4.06 -19.66
N GLU A 164 15.12 4.28 -19.00
CA GLU A 164 15.50 5.57 -18.43
C GLU A 164 17.03 5.67 -18.39
N LEU A 165 17.55 6.78 -18.92
CA LEU A 165 18.98 7.10 -18.93
C LEU A 165 19.39 7.62 -17.55
N THR A 166 20.39 6.98 -16.92
CA THR A 166 20.95 7.42 -15.63
C THR A 166 22.41 7.85 -15.76
N PRO A 167 22.99 8.57 -14.76
CA PRO A 167 24.39 8.92 -14.77
C PRO A 167 25.32 7.71 -14.89
N ALA A 168 25.01 6.59 -14.22
CA ALA A 168 25.79 5.35 -14.30
C ALA A 168 25.96 4.82 -15.73
N PHE A 169 24.92 4.92 -16.58
CA PHE A 169 25.01 4.47 -17.98
C PHE A 169 26.07 5.26 -18.78
N LEU A 170 26.27 6.53 -18.43
CA LEU A 170 27.20 7.43 -19.11
C LEU A 170 28.61 7.41 -18.52
N VAL A 171 28.85 6.67 -17.42
CA VAL A 171 30.18 6.57 -16.82
C VAL A 171 31.15 5.91 -17.80
N GLY A 172 32.24 6.63 -18.13
CA GLY A 172 33.25 6.16 -19.08
C GLY A 172 32.87 6.32 -20.55
N LYS A 173 31.68 6.88 -20.87
CA LYS A 173 31.28 7.24 -22.23
C LYS A 173 31.54 8.72 -22.52
N ALA A 174 31.73 9.06 -23.81
CA ALA A 174 31.82 10.44 -24.26
C ALA A 174 30.46 11.18 -24.18
N GLY A 175 29.36 10.42 -24.20
CA GLY A 175 28.00 10.92 -24.19
C GLY A 175 27.02 9.84 -24.66
N LEU A 176 25.77 10.23 -24.91
CA LEU A 176 24.74 9.35 -25.47
C LEU A 176 24.90 9.28 -26.99
N GLU A 177 25.14 8.09 -27.53
CA GLU A 177 25.32 7.88 -28.97
C GLU A 177 24.02 8.11 -29.75
N PHE A 178 24.15 8.74 -30.92
CA PHE A 178 23.06 8.92 -31.85
C PHE A 178 23.48 8.60 -33.29
N THR A 179 22.49 8.27 -34.11
CA THR A 179 22.65 8.05 -35.56
C THR A 179 21.56 8.82 -36.32
N ILE A 180 21.97 9.67 -37.25
CA ILE A 180 21.07 10.39 -38.15
C ILE A 180 20.81 9.50 -39.39
N PRO A 181 19.54 9.26 -39.75
CA PRO A 181 19.20 8.56 -40.99
C PRO A 181 19.83 9.22 -42.21
N THR A 182 20.31 8.41 -43.17
CA THR A 182 20.93 8.90 -44.40
C THR A 182 19.97 9.83 -45.17
N PRO A 183 20.38 11.08 -45.49
CA PRO A 183 19.56 11.99 -46.30
C PRO A 183 19.35 11.47 -47.71
N ALA A 184 18.26 11.90 -48.35
CA ALA A 184 17.95 11.52 -49.73
C ALA A 184 18.99 12.05 -50.73
N ASP A 185 19.64 13.17 -50.42
CA ASP A 185 20.69 13.79 -51.20
C ASP A 185 21.90 14.09 -50.33
N ARG A 186 22.71 13.06 -50.08
CA ARG A 186 23.98 13.22 -49.35
C ARG A 186 25.06 13.73 -50.30
N ARG A 187 25.66 14.87 -49.98
CA ARG A 187 26.79 15.42 -50.72
C ARG A 187 27.93 15.87 -49.82
N GLY A 188 29.10 16.04 -50.42
CA GLY A 188 30.25 16.61 -49.74
C GLY A 188 29.99 18.06 -49.34
N GLY A 189 30.43 18.44 -48.14
CA GLY A 189 30.24 19.79 -47.59
C GLY A 189 28.88 20.05 -46.96
N ASP A 190 27.99 19.05 -46.93
CA ASP A 190 26.78 19.10 -46.14
C ASP A 190 27.13 19.05 -44.64
N THR A 191 26.32 19.69 -43.81
CA THR A 191 26.47 19.73 -42.36
C THR A 191 25.19 19.27 -41.68
N TYR A 192 25.31 18.80 -40.45
CA TYR A 192 24.16 18.50 -39.60
C TYR A 192 24.21 19.32 -38.31
N ARG A 193 23.03 19.53 -37.73
CA ARG A 193 22.86 20.20 -36.45
C ARG A 193 21.86 19.43 -35.60
N VAL A 194 22.28 18.91 -34.44
CA VAL A 194 21.43 18.20 -33.48
C VAL A 194 21.07 19.13 -32.32
N LEU A 195 19.77 19.24 -32.06
CA LEU A 195 19.18 20.03 -30.99
C LEU A 195 18.66 19.10 -29.90
N VAL A 196 19.03 19.38 -28.65
CA VAL A 196 18.69 18.57 -27.48
C VAL A 196 17.84 19.41 -26.54
N GLY A 197 16.56 19.11 -26.48
CA GLY A 197 15.60 19.82 -25.65
C GLY A 197 15.42 21.28 -26.05
N SER A 198 15.40 22.15 -25.04
CA SER A 198 15.32 23.61 -25.22
C SER A 198 16.70 24.27 -25.32
N ASN A 199 17.78 23.49 -25.39
CA ASN A 199 19.13 24.04 -25.38
C ASN A 199 19.42 24.80 -26.67
N ILE A 200 20.05 25.97 -26.49
CA ILE A 200 20.45 26.89 -27.57
C ILE A 200 21.73 26.37 -28.27
N VAL A 201 22.53 25.57 -27.57
CA VAL A 201 23.77 24.97 -28.09
C VAL A 201 23.39 23.71 -28.85
N ALA A 202 23.61 23.74 -30.16
CA ALA A 202 23.44 22.57 -30.99
C ALA A 202 24.79 21.86 -31.20
N ILE A 203 24.72 20.56 -31.42
CA ILE A 203 25.88 19.77 -31.84
C ILE A 203 25.94 19.85 -33.35
N GLU A 204 27.00 20.45 -33.87
CA GLU A 204 27.19 20.72 -35.30
C GLU A 204 28.45 20.03 -35.78
N ASP A 205 28.35 19.33 -36.92
CA ASP A 205 29.50 18.70 -37.58
C ASP A 205 29.20 18.50 -39.08
N ASP A 206 30.23 18.09 -39.82
CA ASP A 206 30.11 17.74 -41.24
C ASP A 206 29.40 16.39 -41.42
N VAL A 207 28.59 16.29 -42.46
CA VAL A 207 28.03 15.01 -42.89
C VAL A 207 29.13 14.20 -43.59
N PRO A 208 29.45 12.99 -43.12
CA PRO A 208 30.44 12.14 -43.78
C PRO A 208 29.96 11.78 -45.19
N VAL A 209 30.87 11.83 -46.17
CA VAL A 209 30.58 11.52 -47.58
C VAL A 209 30.08 10.07 -47.75
N THR A 210 30.52 9.15 -46.90
CA THR A 210 30.13 7.73 -46.90
C THR A 210 29.95 7.20 -45.48
N GLY A 211 29.11 6.19 -45.29
CA GLY A 211 28.87 5.55 -43.98
C GLY A 211 27.78 6.22 -43.14
N ASP A 212 27.68 5.83 -41.88
CA ASP A 212 26.66 6.33 -40.96
C ASP A 212 26.99 7.73 -40.45
N ILE A 213 25.96 8.56 -40.24
CA ILE A 213 26.10 9.87 -39.61
C ILE A 213 25.92 9.67 -38.11
N THR A 214 27.01 9.54 -37.38
CA THR A 214 27.00 9.25 -35.94
C THR A 214 27.64 10.36 -35.13
N GLY A 215 27.15 10.56 -33.91
CA GLY A 215 27.77 11.45 -32.95
C GLY A 215 27.36 11.15 -31.51
N HIS A 216 27.76 12.00 -30.59
CA HIS A 216 27.44 11.88 -29.17
C HIS A 216 26.75 13.14 -28.67
N ILE A 217 25.67 12.98 -27.92
CA ILE A 217 25.15 14.05 -27.06
C ILE A 217 26.00 14.08 -25.80
N PRO A 218 26.76 15.16 -25.51
CA PRO A 218 27.64 15.21 -24.36
C PRO A 218 26.91 14.95 -23.05
N THR A 219 27.55 14.23 -22.13
CA THR A 219 26.98 13.90 -20.81
C THR A 219 26.49 15.14 -20.06
N ALA A 220 27.26 16.24 -20.11
CA ALA A 220 26.87 17.50 -19.47
C ALA A 220 25.59 18.12 -20.08
N THR A 221 25.34 17.89 -21.37
CA THR A 221 24.14 18.38 -22.07
C THR A 221 22.92 17.54 -21.76
N ILE A 222 23.04 16.20 -21.80
CA ILE A 222 21.87 15.33 -21.59
C ILE A 222 21.47 15.25 -20.11
N LEU A 223 22.41 15.42 -19.17
CA LEU A 223 22.16 15.43 -17.72
C LEU A 223 21.90 16.83 -17.13
N GLU A 224 21.69 17.85 -17.95
CA GLU A 224 21.35 19.20 -17.45
C GLU A 224 19.97 19.24 -16.77
N ARG A 225 19.06 18.35 -17.19
CA ARG A 225 17.70 18.25 -16.65
C ARG A 225 17.21 16.80 -16.67
N SER A 226 16.30 16.47 -15.76
CA SER A 226 15.56 15.21 -15.79
C SER A 226 14.29 15.29 -16.64
N GLY A 227 13.69 14.13 -16.89
CA GLY A 227 12.42 13.97 -17.58
C GLY A 227 12.59 13.65 -19.06
N SER A 228 11.52 13.85 -19.83
CA SER A 228 11.51 13.58 -21.27
C SER A 228 12.12 14.74 -22.04
N ILE A 229 13.24 14.48 -22.72
CA ILE A 229 13.99 15.43 -23.51
C ILE A 229 13.83 15.07 -24.98
N ASP A 230 13.31 15.99 -25.79
CA ASP A 230 13.23 15.77 -27.23
C ASP A 230 14.58 16.04 -27.92
N VAL A 231 14.98 15.15 -28.82
CA VAL A 231 16.17 15.27 -29.65
C VAL A 231 15.73 15.36 -31.10
N ARG A 232 16.18 16.40 -31.79
CA ARG A 232 15.87 16.67 -33.20
C ARG A 232 17.14 17.02 -33.94
N TYR A 233 17.10 16.95 -35.26
CA TYR A 233 18.17 17.49 -36.09
C TYR A 233 17.64 18.20 -37.33
N ASN A 234 18.48 18.99 -37.97
CA ASN A 234 18.32 19.40 -39.35
C ASN A 234 19.65 19.26 -40.09
N LEU A 235 19.55 19.20 -41.42
CA LEU A 235 20.69 19.11 -42.32
C LEU A 235 20.75 20.39 -43.15
N ALA A 236 21.95 20.84 -43.48
CA ALA A 236 22.16 21.94 -44.42
C ALA A 236 23.12 21.48 -45.51
N ASP A 237 22.75 21.69 -46.77
CA ASP A 237 23.68 21.48 -47.87
C ASP A 237 24.77 22.55 -47.86
N ARG A 238 25.84 22.34 -48.64
CA ARG A 238 26.90 23.34 -48.79
C ARG A 238 26.46 24.65 -49.46
N SER A 239 25.30 24.65 -50.13
CA SER A 239 24.71 25.83 -50.77
C SER A 239 23.96 26.72 -49.77
N GLY A 240 23.60 26.19 -48.59
CA GLY A 240 22.83 26.86 -47.54
C GLY A 240 21.34 26.52 -47.53
N ASN A 241 20.88 25.50 -48.25
CA ASN A 241 19.54 24.95 -48.13
C ASN A 241 19.45 24.05 -46.90
N THR A 242 18.55 24.39 -45.99
CA THR A 242 18.37 23.69 -44.71
C THR A 242 17.03 22.98 -44.69
N THR A 243 17.01 21.73 -44.23
CA THR A 243 15.78 20.97 -44.01
C THR A 243 14.95 21.60 -42.88
N THR A 244 13.67 21.24 -42.81
CA THR A 244 12.93 21.37 -41.54
C THR A 244 13.55 20.51 -40.44
N LEU A 245 13.18 20.76 -39.18
CA LEU A 245 13.58 19.90 -38.06
C LEU A 245 12.98 18.51 -38.21
N SER A 246 13.74 17.48 -37.86
CA SER A 246 13.29 16.09 -37.84
C SER A 246 12.09 15.86 -36.93
N ILE A 247 11.41 14.73 -37.13
CA ILE A 247 10.48 14.21 -36.11
C ILE A 247 11.27 14.02 -34.80
N PRO A 248 10.75 14.45 -33.63
CA PRO A 248 11.47 14.31 -32.36
C PRO A 248 11.63 12.85 -31.94
N ASN A 249 12.80 12.50 -31.41
CA ASN A 249 12.97 11.33 -30.54
C ASN A 249 12.97 11.80 -29.09
N TYR A 250 12.44 11.03 -28.15
CA TYR A 250 12.35 11.42 -26.74
C TYR A 250 13.25 10.54 -25.89
N VAL A 251 14.24 11.16 -25.24
CA VAL A 251 15.12 10.50 -24.28
C VAL A 251 14.58 10.75 -22.88
N GLN A 252 14.33 9.69 -22.13
CA GLN A 252 13.88 9.78 -20.74
C GLN A 252 15.10 9.78 -19.82
N VAL A 253 15.33 10.86 -19.07
CA VAL A 253 16.53 11.06 -18.25
C VAL A 253 16.20 11.15 -16.77
N SER A 254 16.92 10.40 -15.95
CA SER A 254 16.98 10.60 -14.49
C SER A 254 18.37 11.09 -14.09
N LEU A 255 18.40 12.00 -13.12
CA LEU A 255 19.65 12.49 -12.51
C LEU A 255 20.10 11.62 -11.32
N ASN A 256 19.28 10.65 -10.92
CA ASN A 256 19.54 9.75 -9.81
C ASN A 256 19.53 8.31 -10.30
N GLU A 257 20.29 7.45 -9.64
CA GLU A 257 20.26 6.02 -9.94
C GLU A 257 18.89 5.41 -9.61
N ALA A 258 18.59 4.31 -10.31
CA ALA A 258 17.40 3.52 -10.02
C ALA A 258 17.51 2.89 -8.61
N PRO A 259 16.41 2.83 -7.85
CA PRO A 259 16.38 2.08 -6.61
C PRO A 259 16.70 0.60 -6.83
N VAL A 260 17.51 0.03 -5.94
CA VAL A 260 17.86 -1.40 -5.94
C VAL A 260 17.25 -2.06 -4.72
N PHE A 261 16.32 -2.99 -4.97
CA PHE A 261 15.62 -3.77 -3.95
C PHE A 261 16.50 -4.91 -3.43
N GLY A 262 16.52 -5.11 -2.13
CA GLY A 262 16.96 -6.34 -1.49
C GLY A 262 15.89 -7.45 -1.57
N PRO A 263 16.11 -8.57 -0.88
CA PRO A 263 15.11 -9.64 -0.80
C PRO A 263 13.76 -9.15 -0.28
N VAL A 264 12.70 -9.68 -0.88
CA VAL A 264 11.31 -9.54 -0.44
C VAL A 264 10.82 -10.93 -0.04
N SER A 265 10.12 -11.03 1.08
CA SER A 265 9.54 -12.28 1.57
C SER A 265 8.20 -12.05 2.26
N VAL A 266 7.40 -13.12 2.37
CA VAL A 266 6.25 -13.17 3.27
C VAL A 266 6.66 -14.04 4.45
N LEU A 267 6.53 -13.54 5.68
CA LEU A 267 7.03 -14.25 6.86
C LEU A 267 6.28 -15.58 7.13
N GLU A 268 5.02 -15.64 6.73
CA GLU A 268 4.13 -16.80 6.85
C GLU A 268 4.22 -17.74 5.63
N ALA A 269 5.13 -17.49 4.68
CA ALA A 269 5.35 -18.42 3.56
C ALA A 269 5.80 -19.82 4.06
N PRO A 270 5.50 -20.92 3.35
CA PRO A 270 4.98 -20.96 1.97
C PRO A 270 3.46 -20.82 1.83
N LEU A 271 2.71 -20.90 2.92
CA LEU A 271 1.25 -20.94 2.92
C LEU A 271 0.71 -20.02 4.01
N VAL A 272 -0.15 -19.08 3.64
CA VAL A 272 -0.90 -18.24 4.57
C VAL A 272 -2.25 -18.89 4.84
N ASP A 273 -2.42 -19.38 6.05
CA ASP A 273 -3.69 -19.94 6.50
C ASP A 273 -4.69 -18.85 6.97
N LYS A 274 -5.92 -19.23 7.31
CA LYS A 274 -6.95 -18.28 7.75
C LYS A 274 -6.63 -17.63 9.09
N ALA A 275 -5.93 -18.32 9.98
CA ALA A 275 -5.54 -17.77 11.29
C ALA A 275 -4.44 -16.71 11.13
N GLU A 276 -3.45 -16.97 10.28
CA GLU A 276 -2.41 -16.03 9.89
C GLU A 276 -3.00 -14.84 9.16
N ALA A 277 -3.89 -15.07 8.18
CA ALA A 277 -4.59 -13.98 7.49
C ALA A 277 -5.39 -13.09 8.45
N ARG A 278 -5.98 -13.68 9.49
CA ARG A 278 -6.73 -12.94 10.54
C ARG A 278 -5.79 -12.08 11.39
N ASN A 279 -4.62 -12.60 11.76
CA ASN A 279 -3.61 -11.85 12.52
C ASN A 279 -2.90 -10.79 11.66
N GLY A 280 -2.94 -10.97 10.34
CA GLY A 280 -2.28 -10.17 9.34
C GLY A 280 -0.97 -10.82 8.91
N ALA A 281 -0.85 -11.17 7.63
CA ALA A 281 0.39 -11.68 7.07
C ALA A 281 1.38 -10.53 6.83
N THR A 282 2.68 -10.78 6.96
CA THR A 282 3.71 -9.73 6.90
C THR A 282 4.56 -9.86 5.66
N VAL A 283 4.52 -8.84 4.79
CA VAL A 283 5.48 -8.67 3.69
C VAL A 283 6.70 -7.94 4.24
N GLN A 284 7.86 -8.55 4.15
CA GLN A 284 9.12 -7.99 4.61
C GLN A 284 10.00 -7.57 3.42
N LEU A 285 10.47 -6.33 3.43
CA LEU A 285 11.49 -5.81 2.53
C LEU A 285 12.80 -5.65 3.32
N GLU A 286 13.81 -6.48 3.02
CA GLU A 286 15.04 -6.53 3.81
C GLU A 286 15.93 -5.30 3.64
N SER A 287 16.00 -4.72 2.45
CA SER A 287 16.80 -3.51 2.19
C SER A 287 16.36 -2.80 0.91
N LEU A 288 16.67 -1.51 0.80
CA LEU A 288 16.52 -0.72 -0.42
C LEU A 288 17.61 0.35 -0.49
N THR A 289 18.33 0.41 -1.60
CA THR A 289 19.38 1.42 -1.85
C THR A 289 19.04 2.27 -3.08
N GLY A 290 19.63 3.45 -3.24
CA GLY A 290 19.36 4.35 -4.38
C GLY A 290 17.99 5.03 -4.37
N HIS A 291 17.22 4.89 -3.28
CA HIS A 291 15.95 5.59 -3.09
C HIS A 291 16.17 7.05 -2.70
N LEU A 292 15.22 7.90 -3.08
CA LEU A 292 15.15 9.31 -2.68
C LEU A 292 14.12 9.47 -1.56
N GLN A 293 14.26 10.55 -0.78
CA GLN A 293 13.38 10.81 0.36
C GLN A 293 11.89 10.91 -0.01
N ASN A 294 11.61 11.41 -1.23
CA ASN A 294 10.27 11.60 -1.80
C ASN A 294 9.79 10.44 -2.68
N ASP A 295 10.56 9.36 -2.79
CA ASP A 295 10.08 8.14 -3.44
C ASP A 295 8.93 7.54 -2.64
N THR A 296 7.92 7.00 -3.32
CA THR A 296 6.78 6.34 -2.69
C THR A 296 6.92 4.83 -2.81
N LEU A 297 6.99 4.13 -1.68
CA LEU A 297 6.93 2.67 -1.60
C LEU A 297 5.48 2.23 -1.68
N VAL A 298 5.17 1.38 -2.66
CA VAL A 298 3.86 0.79 -2.85
C VAL A 298 4.00 -0.73 -2.79
N VAL A 299 3.14 -1.38 -2.00
CA VAL A 299 3.08 -2.84 -1.90
C VAL A 299 1.67 -3.32 -2.18
N LEU A 300 1.58 -4.30 -3.07
CA LEU A 300 0.33 -4.96 -3.45
C LEU A 300 0.34 -6.41 -2.98
N TRP A 301 -0.77 -6.83 -2.37
CA TRP A 301 -1.12 -8.23 -2.18
C TRP A 301 -2.06 -8.65 -3.32
N GLY A 302 -1.54 -9.37 -4.31
CA GLY A 302 -2.25 -9.62 -5.56
C GLY A 302 -2.54 -8.32 -6.31
N THR A 303 -3.80 -7.88 -6.28
CA THR A 303 -4.25 -6.60 -6.88
C THR A 303 -4.59 -5.53 -5.85
N ILE A 304 -4.53 -5.83 -4.55
CA ILE A 304 -4.94 -4.92 -3.48
C ILE A 304 -3.72 -4.18 -2.92
N GLU A 305 -3.79 -2.86 -2.88
CA GLU A 305 -2.79 -2.01 -2.22
C GLU A 305 -2.89 -2.17 -0.70
N ILE A 306 -1.85 -2.73 -0.10
CA ILE A 306 -1.74 -2.89 1.36
C ILE A 306 -0.87 -1.81 2.00
N TYR A 307 -0.04 -1.13 1.19
CA TYR A 307 0.86 -0.11 1.67
C TYR A 307 1.19 0.91 0.59
N ARG A 308 1.13 2.19 0.94
CA ARG A 308 1.56 3.32 0.10
C ARG A 308 2.04 4.47 0.97
N GLN A 309 3.35 4.67 1.06
CA GLN A 309 3.93 5.75 1.85
C GLN A 309 5.22 6.27 1.23
N SER A 310 5.53 7.54 1.47
CA SER A 310 6.85 8.10 1.13
C SER A 310 7.91 7.40 1.97
N ILE A 311 8.97 6.90 1.35
CA ILE A 311 9.96 6.05 2.02
C ILE A 311 10.84 6.82 3.01
N GLY A 312 11.11 8.10 2.72
CA GLY A 312 11.86 8.98 3.62
C GLY A 312 13.28 8.44 3.90
N MET A 313 13.57 8.24 5.18
CA MET A 313 14.80 7.61 5.68
C MET A 313 14.40 6.36 6.48
N PRO A 314 14.10 5.24 5.81
CA PRO A 314 13.56 4.06 6.47
C PRO A 314 14.60 3.38 7.36
N VAL A 315 14.11 2.64 8.36
CA VAL A 315 14.90 1.64 9.08
C VAL A 315 14.53 0.28 8.49
N PHE A 316 15.53 -0.50 8.10
CA PHE A 316 15.35 -1.83 7.53
C PHE A 316 15.56 -2.94 8.58
N PRO A 317 14.86 -4.09 8.46
CA PRO A 317 13.85 -4.41 7.45
C PRO A 317 12.55 -3.59 7.63
N ILE A 318 11.81 -3.40 6.53
CA ILE A 318 10.46 -2.79 6.59
C ILE A 318 9.44 -3.93 6.60
N ASP A 319 8.68 -4.01 7.69
CA ASP A 319 7.57 -4.97 7.85
C ASP A 319 6.25 -4.31 7.48
N ILE A 320 5.54 -4.92 6.53
CA ILE A 320 4.34 -4.37 5.91
C ILE A 320 3.19 -5.36 6.13
N PRO A 321 2.26 -5.08 7.07
CA PRO A 321 1.16 -5.99 7.35
C PRO A 321 0.09 -5.93 6.25
N ALA A 322 -0.31 -7.10 5.75
CA ALA A 322 -1.47 -7.31 4.91
C ALA A 322 -2.66 -7.73 5.81
N HIS A 323 -3.69 -6.91 5.85
CA HIS A 323 -4.89 -7.22 6.65
C HIS A 323 -5.78 -8.27 5.96
N PHE A 324 -6.58 -8.99 6.75
CA PHE A 324 -7.47 -10.05 6.28
C PHE A 324 -8.28 -9.66 5.05
N ALA A 325 -8.87 -8.47 5.01
CA ALA A 325 -9.68 -8.01 3.88
C ALA A 325 -8.91 -7.96 2.55
N ALA A 326 -7.62 -7.60 2.57
CA ALA A 326 -6.77 -7.60 1.38
C ALA A 326 -6.41 -9.03 0.95
N ILE A 327 -6.13 -9.91 1.92
CA ILE A 327 -5.82 -11.32 1.68
C ILE A 327 -7.07 -12.07 1.17
N ALA A 328 -8.25 -11.84 1.73
CA ALA A 328 -9.48 -12.51 1.32
C ALA A 328 -10.00 -12.05 -0.05
N ALA A 329 -9.55 -10.90 -0.56
CA ALA A 329 -9.99 -10.36 -1.85
C ALA A 329 -9.62 -11.26 -3.05
N GLY A 330 -8.55 -12.06 -2.93
CA GLY A 330 -8.16 -13.03 -3.95
C GLY A 330 -9.02 -14.30 -3.98
N GLY A 331 -9.90 -14.48 -2.99
CA GLY A 331 -10.73 -15.67 -2.80
C GLY A 331 -10.23 -16.56 -1.66
N ASN A 332 -10.83 -17.75 -1.53
CA ASN A 332 -10.57 -18.63 -0.41
C ASN A 332 -9.38 -19.58 -0.62
N PHE A 333 -8.93 -19.77 -1.86
CA PHE A 333 -7.76 -20.59 -2.17
C PHE A 333 -7.12 -20.10 -3.46
N TYR A 334 -5.91 -19.55 -3.38
CA TYR A 334 -5.21 -18.97 -4.53
C TYR A 334 -3.73 -18.74 -4.22
N THR A 335 -2.92 -18.50 -5.25
CA THR A 335 -1.53 -18.03 -5.10
C THR A 335 -1.50 -16.52 -5.26
N ALA A 336 -1.04 -15.80 -4.24
CA ALA A 336 -0.93 -14.35 -4.23
C ALA A 336 0.39 -13.89 -4.85
N ASP A 337 0.32 -12.95 -5.79
CA ASP A 337 1.49 -12.23 -6.29
C ASP A 337 1.77 -11.00 -5.41
N ILE A 338 2.86 -11.02 -4.67
CA ILE A 338 3.31 -9.88 -3.87
C ILE A 338 4.21 -8.99 -4.72
N LYS A 339 3.76 -7.76 -4.96
CA LYS A 339 4.47 -6.79 -5.79
C LYS A 339 4.90 -5.62 -4.91
N VAL A 340 6.20 -5.38 -4.88
CA VAL A 340 6.81 -4.23 -4.21
C VAL A 340 7.38 -3.31 -5.28
N MET A 341 7.03 -2.03 -5.22
CA MET A 341 7.46 -1.04 -6.21
C MET A 341 7.77 0.31 -5.59
N ILE A 342 8.60 1.08 -6.30
CA ILE A 342 8.90 2.47 -6.00
C ILE A 342 8.36 3.35 -7.12
N GLU A 343 7.50 4.29 -6.74
CA GLU A 343 7.03 5.37 -7.60
C GLU A 343 7.86 6.63 -7.35
N ARG A 344 8.56 7.09 -8.39
CA ARG A 344 9.34 8.34 -8.38
C ARG A 344 8.73 9.31 -9.38
N GLN A 345 8.49 10.55 -8.94
CA GLN A 345 7.87 11.57 -9.80
C GLN A 345 8.72 11.83 -11.06
N GLY A 346 8.12 11.67 -12.23
CA GLY A 346 8.78 11.92 -13.52
C GLY A 346 9.68 10.78 -14.00
N SER A 347 9.69 9.64 -13.30
CA SER A 347 10.42 8.41 -13.65
C SER A 347 9.45 7.25 -13.86
N PRO A 348 9.86 6.16 -14.53
CA PRO A 348 9.07 4.94 -14.56
C PRO A 348 8.95 4.32 -13.16
N THR A 349 7.95 3.46 -12.97
CA THR A 349 7.82 2.66 -11.75
C THR A 349 8.94 1.61 -11.70
N TYR A 350 9.69 1.58 -10.61
CA TYR A 350 10.71 0.57 -10.37
C TYR A 350 10.10 -0.61 -9.59
N ASN A 351 10.26 -1.83 -10.09
CA ASN A 351 9.65 -3.01 -9.52
C ASN A 351 10.70 -3.95 -8.91
N ALA A 352 10.40 -4.50 -7.74
CA ALA A 352 11.11 -5.65 -7.21
C ALA A 352 10.74 -6.93 -7.97
N ALA A 353 11.46 -8.03 -7.70
CA ALA A 353 11.02 -9.35 -8.13
C ALA A 353 9.66 -9.69 -7.46
N VAL A 354 8.75 -10.28 -8.23
CA VAL A 354 7.46 -10.74 -7.71
C VAL A 354 7.68 -11.96 -6.84
N VAL A 355 7.14 -11.93 -5.62
CA VAL A 355 7.15 -13.05 -4.69
C VAL A 355 5.78 -13.71 -4.71
N GLN A 356 5.73 -15.03 -4.71
CA GLN A 356 4.48 -15.79 -4.70
C GLN A 356 4.32 -16.51 -3.36
N VAL A 357 3.12 -16.47 -2.80
CA VAL A 357 2.75 -17.19 -1.58
C VAL A 357 1.37 -17.83 -1.79
N ASP A 358 1.21 -19.08 -1.36
CA ASP A 358 -0.10 -19.72 -1.42
C ASP A 358 -0.96 -19.23 -0.25
N VAL A 359 -2.26 -19.09 -0.49
CA VAL A 359 -3.25 -18.65 0.51
C VAL A 359 -4.36 -19.68 0.54
N ASP A 360 -4.66 -20.22 1.73
CA ASP A 360 -5.77 -21.12 1.96
C ASP A 360 -6.63 -20.66 3.15
N LEU A 361 -7.78 -20.07 2.84
CA LEU A 361 -8.78 -19.61 3.79
C LEU A 361 -9.98 -20.56 3.85
N ARG A 362 -9.89 -21.76 3.27
CA ARG A 362 -10.97 -22.74 3.30
C ARG A 362 -11.08 -23.33 4.69
N GLU A 363 -12.26 -23.25 5.28
CA GLU A 363 -12.58 -23.92 6.53
C GLU A 363 -13.34 -25.21 6.25
N PRO A 364 -13.24 -26.20 7.15
CA PRO A 364 -14.04 -27.41 7.08
C PRO A 364 -15.55 -27.10 7.19
N GLY A 365 -16.35 -27.72 6.31
CA GLY A 365 -17.79 -27.53 6.24
C GLY A 365 -18.21 -26.21 5.58
N GLY A 366 -19.23 -25.55 6.13
CA GLY A 366 -19.66 -24.23 5.64
C GLY A 366 -18.61 -23.14 5.89
N GLN A 367 -18.45 -22.19 4.96
CA GLN A 367 -17.58 -21.03 5.17
C GLN A 367 -18.13 -20.10 6.26
N ASN A 368 -17.29 -19.67 7.20
CA ASN A 368 -17.64 -18.61 8.13
C ASN A 368 -17.70 -17.26 7.39
N PRO A 369 -18.83 -16.51 7.44
CA PRO A 369 -18.94 -15.21 6.79
C PRO A 369 -17.97 -14.14 7.30
N GLY A 370 -17.41 -14.32 8.51
CA GLY A 370 -16.49 -13.38 9.14
C GLY A 370 -15.02 -13.78 9.09
N GLU A 371 -14.14 -12.83 9.43
CA GLU A 371 -12.70 -13.07 9.62
C GLU A 371 -12.43 -13.91 10.88
N GLY A 372 -13.25 -13.73 11.92
CA GLY A 372 -13.09 -14.34 13.23
C GLY A 372 -13.31 -15.85 13.19
N PRO A 373 -12.82 -16.58 14.20
CA PRO A 373 -12.98 -18.03 14.23
C PRO A 373 -14.41 -18.44 14.62
N VAL A 374 -15.21 -17.55 15.22
CA VAL A 374 -16.60 -17.83 15.63
C VAL A 374 -17.52 -17.85 14.41
N ASP A 375 -18.11 -19.00 14.10
CA ASP A 375 -19.16 -19.13 13.08
C ASP A 375 -20.54 -19.16 13.76
N THR A 376 -21.30 -18.08 13.60
CA THR A 376 -22.62 -17.91 14.23
C THR A 376 -23.71 -18.81 13.67
N ASN A 377 -23.45 -19.51 12.54
CA ASN A 377 -24.40 -20.45 11.96
C ASN A 377 -24.31 -21.85 12.57
N LEU A 378 -23.26 -22.12 13.36
CA LEU A 378 -23.10 -23.39 14.06
C LEU A 378 -23.98 -23.43 15.31
N ALA A 379 -24.53 -24.61 15.60
CA ALA A 379 -25.25 -24.85 16.85
C ALA A 379 -24.32 -24.68 18.06
N GLN A 380 -24.86 -24.27 19.20
CA GLN A 380 -24.14 -24.35 20.47
C GLN A 380 -24.12 -25.80 20.96
N PRO A 381 -23.02 -26.29 21.56
CA PRO A 381 -23.01 -27.61 22.20
C PRO A 381 -23.98 -27.63 23.37
N VAL A 382 -24.64 -28.76 23.59
CA VAL A 382 -25.59 -28.94 24.69
C VAL A 382 -25.03 -29.96 25.67
N LEU A 383 -24.79 -29.53 26.91
CA LEU A 383 -24.30 -30.37 28.00
C LEU A 383 -25.46 -30.81 28.91
N LEU A 384 -25.50 -32.10 29.24
CA LEU A 384 -26.42 -32.71 30.19
C LEU A 384 -25.63 -33.35 31.33
N GLY A 385 -26.12 -33.19 32.56
CA GLY A 385 -25.55 -33.85 33.73
C GLY A 385 -25.57 -35.37 33.63
N GLY A 386 -24.71 -36.05 34.39
CA GLY A 386 -24.69 -37.51 34.45
C GLY A 386 -25.58 -38.10 35.54
N GLY A 387 -26.19 -37.26 36.37
CA GLY A 387 -26.99 -37.68 37.51
C GLY A 387 -28.38 -38.24 37.15
N PRO A 388 -29.15 -38.70 38.16
CA PRO A 388 -30.47 -39.29 37.96
C PRO A 388 -31.56 -38.31 37.45
N ASP A 389 -31.25 -37.02 37.36
CA ASP A 389 -32.14 -35.95 36.87
C ASP A 389 -31.32 -34.88 36.15
N PRO A 390 -30.85 -35.15 34.91
CA PRO A 390 -29.79 -34.39 34.26
C PRO A 390 -30.26 -33.08 33.60
N LYS A 391 -31.44 -32.59 33.98
CA LYS A 391 -32.09 -31.39 33.44
C LYS A 391 -32.10 -30.28 34.49
N PRO A 392 -32.09 -28.99 34.08
CA PRO A 392 -32.13 -28.49 32.70
C PRO A 392 -30.78 -28.53 31.98
N ASP A 393 -30.81 -28.39 30.66
CA ASP A 393 -29.62 -28.35 29.80
C ASP A 393 -28.65 -27.23 30.24
N ASN A 394 -27.34 -27.49 30.06
CA ASN A 394 -26.25 -26.59 30.40
C ASN A 394 -26.25 -26.16 31.88
N ARG A 395 -26.78 -26.99 32.77
CA ARG A 395 -26.71 -26.80 34.22
C ARG A 395 -26.36 -28.10 34.93
N LEU A 396 -25.33 -28.04 35.77
CA LEU A 396 -24.92 -29.13 36.65
C LEU A 396 -25.26 -28.80 38.09
N SER A 397 -25.88 -29.73 38.78
CA SER A 397 -26.34 -29.61 40.16
C SER A 397 -25.66 -30.63 41.06
N GLU A 398 -25.86 -30.54 42.37
CA GLU A 398 -25.37 -31.54 43.33
C GLU A 398 -25.74 -32.99 42.95
N LYS A 399 -26.88 -33.21 42.28
CA LYS A 399 -27.32 -34.55 41.84
C LYS A 399 -26.40 -35.16 40.78
N ASP A 400 -25.62 -34.34 40.08
CA ASP A 400 -24.68 -34.75 39.03
C ASP A 400 -23.29 -35.07 39.59
N ARG A 401 -23.09 -34.92 40.91
CA ARG A 401 -21.82 -35.18 41.58
C ARG A 401 -21.36 -36.62 41.38
N ASN A 402 -20.09 -36.81 41.05
CA ASN A 402 -19.44 -38.10 40.76
C ASN A 402 -19.94 -38.80 39.48
N PHE A 403 -20.66 -38.10 38.60
CA PHE A 403 -21.06 -38.63 37.30
C PHE A 403 -20.43 -37.81 36.16
N ASP A 404 -20.06 -38.49 35.09
CA ASP A 404 -19.59 -37.85 33.87
C ASP A 404 -20.77 -37.17 33.15
N ALA A 405 -20.56 -35.96 32.63
CA ALA A 405 -21.57 -35.26 31.85
C ALA A 405 -21.51 -35.70 30.37
N THR A 406 -22.65 -35.70 29.70
CA THR A 406 -22.74 -35.99 28.26
C THR A 406 -22.98 -34.71 27.49
N VAL A 407 -22.31 -34.56 26.36
CA VAL A 407 -22.46 -33.39 25.48
C VAL A 407 -22.90 -33.88 24.11
N THR A 408 -23.80 -33.11 23.51
CA THR A 408 -24.25 -33.33 22.13
C THR A 408 -24.01 -32.09 21.31
N PHE A 409 -23.47 -32.28 20.11
CA PHE A 409 -23.25 -31.22 19.14
C PHE A 409 -23.75 -31.69 17.78
N THR A 410 -24.64 -30.94 17.14
CA THR A 410 -25.15 -31.31 15.82
C THR A 410 -24.04 -31.22 14.78
N LEU A 411 -23.76 -32.33 14.08
CA LEU A 411 -22.73 -32.39 13.04
C LEU A 411 -23.03 -31.35 11.96
N PRO A 412 -22.14 -30.37 11.73
CA PRO A 412 -22.31 -29.40 10.67
C PRO A 412 -22.28 -30.07 9.28
N PRO A 413 -23.07 -29.56 8.32
CA PRO A 413 -23.05 -30.09 6.96
C PRO A 413 -21.71 -29.79 6.26
N GLY A 414 -21.34 -30.66 5.32
CA GLY A 414 -20.17 -30.46 4.44
C GLY A 414 -18.82 -30.81 5.04
N LEU A 415 -18.79 -31.45 6.21
CA LEU A 415 -17.56 -32.02 6.76
C LEU A 415 -17.19 -33.32 6.05
N GLU A 416 -15.89 -33.53 5.83
CA GLU A 416 -15.33 -34.66 5.10
C GLU A 416 -14.42 -35.52 5.98
N VAL A 417 -14.04 -36.69 5.47
CA VAL A 417 -13.07 -37.56 6.15
C VAL A 417 -11.73 -36.84 6.24
N GLY A 418 -11.24 -36.67 7.47
CA GLY A 418 -10.04 -35.88 7.76
C GLY A 418 -10.32 -34.63 8.58
N ASP A 419 -11.59 -34.23 8.70
CA ASP A 419 -12.03 -33.17 9.60
C ASP A 419 -12.21 -33.69 11.03
N PHE A 420 -12.05 -32.79 12.00
CA PHE A 420 -12.18 -33.08 13.43
C PHE A 420 -13.08 -32.06 14.12
N ILE A 421 -13.81 -32.53 15.13
CA ILE A 421 -14.56 -31.68 16.06
C ILE A 421 -13.99 -31.88 17.46
N ASP A 422 -13.35 -30.85 18.01
CA ASP A 422 -12.85 -30.84 19.38
C ASP A 422 -13.87 -30.13 20.27
N TYR A 423 -14.34 -30.80 21.32
CA TYR A 423 -15.16 -30.16 22.35
C TYR A 423 -14.27 -29.57 23.44
N VAL A 424 -14.45 -28.26 23.69
CA VAL A 424 -13.70 -27.48 24.67
C VAL A 424 -14.59 -27.19 25.88
N TYR A 425 -14.10 -27.49 27.08
CA TYR A 425 -14.76 -27.24 28.35
C TYR A 425 -13.86 -26.41 29.28
N GLY A 426 -14.25 -25.18 29.58
CA GLY A 426 -13.48 -24.30 30.46
C GLY A 426 -12.07 -24.01 29.97
N GLY A 427 -11.87 -24.00 28.65
CA GLY A 427 -10.58 -23.76 27.96
C GLY A 427 -9.78 -25.03 27.62
N ASP A 428 -10.20 -26.20 28.09
CA ASP A 428 -9.49 -27.47 27.83
C ASP A 428 -10.23 -28.32 26.79
N VAL A 429 -9.52 -28.89 25.82
CA VAL A 429 -10.08 -29.90 24.91
C VAL A 429 -10.31 -31.19 25.69
N VAL A 430 -11.58 -31.60 25.84
CA VAL A 430 -11.96 -32.78 26.62
C VAL A 430 -12.35 -33.98 25.75
N GLY A 431 -12.58 -33.77 24.45
CA GLY A 431 -12.83 -34.84 23.51
C GLY A 431 -12.68 -34.38 22.06
N THR A 432 -12.28 -35.32 21.20
CA THR A 432 -12.13 -35.11 19.75
C THR A 432 -12.92 -36.18 19.01
N TYR A 433 -13.74 -35.74 18.06
CA TYR A 433 -14.48 -36.61 17.16
C TYR A 433 -13.90 -36.53 15.75
N PRO A 434 -13.34 -37.62 15.19
CA PRO A 434 -12.95 -37.67 13.79
C PRO A 434 -14.18 -37.91 12.90
N VAL A 435 -14.38 -37.05 11.90
CA VAL A 435 -15.48 -37.21 10.94
C VAL A 435 -15.23 -38.42 10.05
N THR A 436 -16.22 -39.30 9.92
CA THR A 436 -16.14 -40.57 9.18
C THR A 436 -16.75 -40.48 7.77
N GLY A 437 -17.54 -39.44 7.48
CA GLY A 437 -18.25 -39.24 6.22
C GLY A 437 -19.44 -40.20 6.01
N ALA A 438 -19.74 -41.06 7.00
CA ALA A 438 -20.85 -41.99 6.98
C ALA A 438 -22.00 -41.57 7.92
N GLU A 439 -21.83 -40.46 8.62
CA GLU A 439 -22.84 -39.88 9.50
C GLU A 439 -24.08 -39.43 8.72
N ALA A 440 -25.25 -39.56 9.35
CA ALA A 440 -26.49 -39.02 8.79
C ALA A 440 -26.50 -37.48 8.89
N ALA A 441 -27.36 -36.83 8.10
CA ALA A 441 -27.66 -35.41 8.30
C ALA A 441 -28.13 -35.15 9.74
N ASP A 442 -27.66 -34.05 10.34
CA ASP A 442 -27.93 -33.63 11.71
C ASP A 442 -27.51 -34.66 12.79
N PHE A 443 -26.52 -35.51 12.49
CA PHE A 443 -26.01 -36.49 13.44
C PHE A 443 -25.55 -35.82 14.76
N PRO A 444 -26.07 -36.24 15.94
CA PRO A 444 -25.67 -35.66 17.21
C PRO A 444 -24.34 -36.27 17.65
N VAL A 445 -23.25 -35.53 17.44
CA VAL A 445 -21.90 -35.93 17.85
C VAL A 445 -21.83 -36.01 19.37
N PRO A 446 -21.56 -37.18 19.95
CA PRO A 446 -21.50 -37.34 21.39
C PRO A 446 -20.09 -37.06 21.92
N PHE A 447 -20.00 -36.30 23.01
CA PHE A 447 -18.80 -36.16 23.83
C PHE A 447 -19.11 -36.48 25.30
N THR A 448 -18.06 -36.77 26.07
CA THR A 448 -18.16 -37.02 27.51
C THR A 448 -17.21 -36.07 28.23
N VAL A 449 -17.72 -35.35 29.22
CA VAL A 449 -16.90 -34.55 30.15
C VAL A 449 -16.71 -35.36 31.42
N PRO A 450 -15.49 -35.87 31.69
CA PRO A 450 -15.24 -36.66 32.88
C PRO A 450 -15.54 -35.87 34.16
N TRP A 451 -16.06 -36.56 35.18
CA TRP A 451 -16.31 -35.98 36.50
C TRP A 451 -15.05 -35.28 37.04
N ALA A 452 -13.88 -35.87 36.88
CA ALA A 452 -12.62 -35.29 37.35
C ALA A 452 -12.34 -33.90 36.74
N THR A 453 -12.76 -33.65 35.50
CA THR A 453 -12.63 -32.33 34.86
C THR A 453 -13.62 -31.32 35.45
N ILE A 454 -14.86 -31.75 35.70
CA ILE A 454 -15.89 -30.92 36.35
C ILE A 454 -15.46 -30.56 37.77
N ASP A 455 -14.94 -31.55 38.52
CA ASP A 455 -14.43 -31.40 39.88
C ASP A 455 -13.25 -30.44 39.95
N ALA A 456 -12.30 -30.56 39.02
CA ALA A 456 -11.16 -29.66 38.94
C ALA A 456 -11.53 -28.21 38.60
N LYS A 457 -12.55 -27.99 37.75
CA LYS A 457 -13.02 -26.63 37.40
C LYS A 457 -13.86 -26.00 38.51
N GLY A 458 -14.64 -26.80 39.24
CA GLY A 458 -15.45 -26.35 40.37
C GLY A 458 -16.73 -25.61 39.95
N ASN A 459 -17.39 -24.98 40.94
CA ASN A 459 -18.61 -24.19 40.71
C ASN A 459 -18.32 -22.91 39.93
N GLY A 460 -19.28 -22.48 39.11
CA GLY A 460 -19.21 -21.23 38.35
C GLY A 460 -19.96 -21.30 37.03
N THR A 461 -19.79 -20.26 36.22
CA THR A 461 -20.19 -20.27 34.82
C THR A 461 -18.99 -20.69 34.00
N ILE A 462 -19.05 -21.88 33.40
CA ILE A 462 -17.97 -22.46 32.62
C ILE A 462 -18.33 -22.34 31.14
N GLU A 463 -17.48 -21.66 30.38
CA GLU A 463 -17.65 -21.52 28.94
C GLU A 463 -17.27 -22.81 28.21
N THR A 464 -18.06 -23.17 27.19
CA THR A 464 -17.83 -24.36 26.36
C THR A 464 -18.11 -24.06 24.89
N HIS A 465 -17.41 -24.71 23.97
CA HIS A 465 -17.64 -24.58 22.52
C HIS A 465 -17.04 -25.78 21.78
N CYS A 466 -17.38 -25.94 20.50
CA CYS A 466 -16.73 -26.92 19.62
C CYS A 466 -15.83 -26.22 18.62
N ILE A 467 -14.59 -26.69 18.46
CA ILE A 467 -13.67 -26.30 17.38
C ILE A 467 -13.82 -27.32 16.25
N ILE A 468 -14.09 -26.84 15.04
CA ILE A 468 -14.15 -27.63 13.82
C ILE A 468 -12.91 -27.29 13.02
N ARG A 469 -12.04 -28.29 12.79
CA ARG A 469 -10.74 -28.07 12.16
C ARG A 469 -10.38 -29.17 11.16
N ASP A 470 -9.58 -28.80 10.18
CA ASP A 470 -8.86 -29.73 9.31
C ASP A 470 -7.35 -29.67 9.67
N ALA A 471 -6.47 -29.96 8.71
CA ALA A 471 -5.02 -29.92 8.90
C ALA A 471 -4.40 -28.52 8.84
N ILE A 472 -5.13 -27.53 8.31
CA ILE A 472 -4.67 -26.17 7.99
C ILE A 472 -5.50 -25.13 8.76
N ASN A 473 -6.82 -25.21 8.66
CA ASN A 473 -7.76 -24.19 9.12
C ASN A 473 -8.73 -24.70 10.17
N TYR A 474 -9.29 -23.75 10.93
CA TYR A 474 -10.31 -24.03 11.92
C TYR A 474 -11.32 -22.88 12.05
N LYS A 475 -12.48 -23.24 12.57
CA LYS A 475 -13.50 -22.35 13.11
C LYS A 475 -14.08 -22.95 14.38
N HIS A 476 -14.89 -22.22 15.11
CA HIS A 476 -15.58 -22.76 16.27
C HIS A 476 -17.01 -22.26 16.38
N SER A 477 -17.84 -23.04 17.08
CA SER A 477 -19.20 -22.67 17.42
C SER A 477 -19.24 -21.43 18.30
N PRO A 478 -20.40 -20.76 18.43
CA PRO A 478 -20.60 -19.80 19.49
C PRO A 478 -20.37 -20.45 20.85
N ASN A 479 -19.89 -19.64 21.79
CA ASN A 479 -19.69 -20.07 23.17
C ASN A 479 -21.04 -20.39 23.83
N GLN A 480 -21.05 -21.44 24.64
CA GLN A 480 -22.18 -21.86 25.48
C GLN A 480 -21.73 -21.91 26.93
N ASP A 481 -22.41 -21.14 27.77
CA ASP A 481 -22.22 -21.16 29.21
C ASP A 481 -22.88 -22.37 29.86
N VAL A 482 -22.14 -23.07 30.71
CA VAL A 482 -22.61 -24.14 31.57
C VAL A 482 -22.54 -23.69 33.02
N VAL A 483 -23.69 -23.67 33.71
CA VAL A 483 -23.76 -23.28 35.12
C VAL A 483 -23.50 -24.49 36.00
N VAL A 484 -22.40 -24.47 36.74
CA VAL A 484 -21.99 -25.54 37.66
C VAL A 484 -22.26 -25.13 39.10
N ASP A 485 -23.16 -25.85 39.74
CA ASP A 485 -23.66 -25.59 41.10
C ASP A 485 -23.72 -26.91 41.90
N ILE A 486 -22.59 -27.61 41.92
CA ILE A 486 -22.44 -28.96 42.49
C ILE A 486 -21.90 -28.92 43.92
N PHE A 487 -20.96 -28.01 44.20
CA PHE A 487 -20.24 -27.90 45.48
C PHE A 487 -21.01 -27.08 46.51
N ASN A 488 -22.21 -27.54 46.85
CA ASN A 488 -23.10 -26.88 47.81
C ASN A 488 -23.38 -27.72 49.04
N ILE A 489 -23.50 -27.07 50.19
CA ILE A 489 -23.95 -27.64 51.45
C ILE A 489 -25.31 -27.04 51.75
N GLY A 490 -26.37 -27.82 51.51
CA GLY A 490 -27.73 -27.47 51.85
C GLY A 490 -28.04 -27.68 53.35
N SER A 491 -29.20 -27.16 53.79
CA SER A 491 -29.80 -27.49 55.09
C SER A 491 -28.96 -27.19 56.33
N LEU A 492 -28.08 -26.18 56.26
CA LEU A 492 -27.31 -25.73 57.43
C LEU A 492 -28.23 -25.25 58.56
N THR A 493 -27.98 -25.76 59.76
CA THR A 493 -28.73 -25.39 60.95
C THR A 493 -28.62 -23.88 61.21
N PRO A 494 -29.74 -23.16 61.40
CA PRO A 494 -29.71 -21.73 61.67
C PRO A 494 -29.01 -21.39 62.99
N VAL A 495 -28.54 -20.16 63.16
CA VAL A 495 -27.88 -19.75 64.42
C VAL A 495 -28.85 -19.77 65.61
N THR A 496 -28.32 -19.94 66.82
CA THR A 496 -29.06 -19.77 68.07
C THR A 496 -28.50 -18.61 68.89
N PHE A 497 -29.36 -17.79 69.48
CA PHE A 497 -28.94 -16.72 70.39
C PHE A 497 -28.84 -17.27 71.83
N GLU A 498 -27.63 -17.43 72.37
CA GLU A 498 -27.43 -18.09 73.69
C GLU A 498 -27.86 -17.21 74.86
N ASN A 499 -27.80 -15.88 74.71
CA ASN A 499 -28.15 -14.92 75.76
C ASN A 499 -29.36 -14.06 75.38
N ALA A 500 -30.42 -14.67 74.86
CA ALA A 500 -31.68 -14.01 74.50
C ALA A 500 -32.90 -14.76 75.03
N THR A 501 -34.04 -14.08 75.13
CA THR A 501 -35.32 -14.69 75.50
C THR A 501 -36.00 -15.23 74.24
N VAL A 502 -36.39 -16.50 74.22
CA VAL A 502 -37.16 -17.07 73.10
C VAL A 502 -38.58 -16.49 73.09
N ILE A 503 -39.03 -16.07 71.91
CA ILE A 503 -40.36 -15.51 71.68
C ILE A 503 -41.13 -16.45 70.75
N THR A 504 -42.26 -16.96 71.22
CA THR A 504 -43.16 -17.80 70.43
C THR A 504 -44.34 -16.99 69.89
N GLY A 505 -44.73 -17.24 68.63
CA GLY A 505 -45.92 -16.66 68.00
C GLY A 505 -45.74 -15.27 67.38
N ASN A 506 -44.52 -14.74 67.29
CA ASN A 506 -44.23 -13.49 66.58
C ASN A 506 -43.73 -13.78 65.15
N PRO A 507 -44.33 -13.19 64.10
CA PRO A 507 -43.96 -13.46 62.72
C PRO A 507 -42.63 -12.81 62.28
N ASN A 508 -42.07 -11.89 63.06
CA ASN A 508 -40.93 -11.05 62.64
C ASN A 508 -39.61 -11.41 63.33
N PHE A 509 -39.64 -12.06 64.49
CA PHE A 509 -38.46 -12.47 65.24
C PHE A 509 -38.80 -13.60 66.23
N THR A 510 -37.81 -14.44 66.53
CA THR A 510 -37.95 -15.59 67.45
C THR A 510 -37.18 -15.40 68.76
N TYR A 511 -36.39 -14.34 68.86
CA TYR A 511 -35.61 -14.00 70.05
C TYR A 511 -35.80 -12.53 70.45
N ALA A 512 -35.68 -12.24 71.75
CA ALA A 512 -35.66 -10.90 72.31
C ALA A 512 -34.41 -10.67 73.16
N ILE A 513 -33.67 -9.61 72.83
CA ILE A 513 -32.47 -9.14 73.51
C ILE A 513 -32.86 -7.91 74.33
N ASN A 514 -32.57 -7.92 75.63
CA ASN A 514 -32.93 -6.83 76.53
C ASN A 514 -31.74 -6.39 77.38
N CYS A 515 -31.95 -5.36 78.21
CA CYS A 515 -30.91 -4.77 79.04
C CYS A 515 -30.22 -5.73 80.01
N ALA A 516 -30.93 -6.74 80.53
CA ALA A 516 -30.36 -7.72 81.47
C ALA A 516 -29.31 -8.62 80.78
N ARG A 517 -29.30 -8.66 79.45
CA ARG A 517 -28.38 -9.46 78.64
C ARG A 517 -27.10 -8.72 78.25
N GLN A 518 -26.97 -7.45 78.65
CA GLN A 518 -25.81 -6.59 78.39
C GLN A 518 -25.31 -6.62 76.93
N PRO A 519 -26.19 -6.45 75.92
CA PRO A 519 -25.85 -6.68 74.51
C PRO A 519 -24.76 -5.77 73.94
N TRP A 520 -24.44 -4.66 74.63
CA TRP A 520 -23.32 -3.78 74.29
C TRP A 520 -21.93 -4.38 74.58
N LEU A 521 -21.86 -5.53 75.27
CA LEU A 521 -20.63 -6.33 75.44
C LEU A 521 -20.46 -7.40 74.35
N GLY A 522 -21.41 -7.48 73.42
CA GLY A 522 -21.47 -8.50 72.37
C GLY A 522 -22.73 -9.37 72.50
N VAL A 523 -23.30 -9.75 71.37
CA VAL A 523 -24.46 -10.66 71.32
C VAL A 523 -23.97 -12.06 70.95
N PRO A 524 -23.92 -13.01 71.90
CA PRO A 524 -23.41 -14.34 71.62
C PRO A 524 -24.39 -15.12 70.75
N VAL A 525 -23.94 -15.46 69.54
CA VAL A 525 -24.63 -16.39 68.63
C VAL A 525 -23.85 -17.68 68.56
N LYS A 526 -24.56 -18.80 68.59
CA LYS A 526 -24.01 -20.14 68.50
C LYS A 526 -24.37 -20.77 67.16
N ILE A 527 -23.35 -21.36 66.55
CA ILE A 527 -23.48 -22.26 65.41
C ILE A 527 -23.17 -23.66 65.91
N LEU A 528 -24.15 -24.56 65.81
CA LEU A 528 -23.99 -25.96 66.19
C LEU A 528 -24.73 -26.82 65.18
N ASP A 529 -23.98 -27.52 64.35
CA ASP A 529 -24.50 -28.46 63.37
C ASP A 529 -23.56 -29.69 63.28
N PRO A 530 -23.58 -30.57 64.30
CA PRO A 530 -22.63 -31.67 64.39
C PRO A 530 -22.84 -32.75 63.32
N GLY A 531 -23.96 -32.70 62.59
CA GLY A 531 -24.24 -33.61 61.49
C GLY A 531 -23.59 -33.17 60.17
N LEU A 532 -23.32 -31.87 60.00
CA LEU A 532 -22.79 -31.31 58.76
C LEU A 532 -21.42 -30.65 58.89
N LEU A 533 -21.06 -30.07 60.04
CA LEU A 533 -19.79 -29.37 60.24
C LEU A 533 -18.61 -30.34 60.41
N LEU A 534 -17.48 -30.00 59.78
CA LEU A 534 -16.22 -30.75 59.89
C LEU A 534 -15.08 -29.88 60.43
N VAL A 535 -14.06 -30.52 60.97
CA VAL A 535 -12.82 -29.83 61.37
C VAL A 535 -12.14 -29.26 60.12
N GLY A 536 -11.72 -28.00 60.19
CA GLY A 536 -11.12 -27.25 59.07
C GLY A 536 -12.14 -26.47 58.22
N ASP A 537 -13.43 -26.65 58.45
CA ASP A 537 -14.46 -25.80 57.84
C ASP A 537 -14.26 -24.34 58.25
N LYS A 538 -14.59 -23.41 57.35
CA LYS A 538 -14.45 -21.97 57.53
C LYS A 538 -15.81 -21.30 57.58
N VAL A 539 -16.06 -20.54 58.63
CA VAL A 539 -17.37 -19.93 58.91
C VAL A 539 -17.26 -18.41 58.98
N ILE A 540 -18.19 -17.72 58.31
CA ILE A 540 -18.38 -16.27 58.41
C ILE A 540 -19.82 -16.01 58.84
N ILE A 541 -20.01 -15.16 59.84
CA ILE A 541 -21.34 -14.81 60.34
C ILE A 541 -21.70 -13.42 59.81
N GLU A 542 -22.90 -13.31 59.24
CA GLU A 542 -23.46 -12.09 58.68
C GLU A 542 -24.66 -11.68 59.54
N ALA A 543 -24.61 -10.48 60.08
CA ALA A 543 -25.71 -9.83 60.76
C ALA A 543 -26.29 -8.72 59.87
N VAL A 544 -27.61 -8.57 59.88
CA VAL A 544 -28.35 -7.59 59.08
C VAL A 544 -29.35 -6.88 59.98
N ARG A 545 -29.46 -5.55 59.88
CA ARG A 545 -30.38 -4.74 60.69
C ARG A 545 -31.72 -4.54 59.98
N TYR A 546 -32.81 -4.55 60.74
CA TYR A 546 -34.18 -4.28 60.28
C TYR A 546 -34.86 -3.24 61.18
N ALA A 547 -35.84 -2.52 60.63
CA ALA A 547 -36.71 -1.64 61.42
C ALA A 547 -37.62 -2.47 62.34
N PHE A 548 -37.84 -1.98 63.56
CA PHE A 548 -38.68 -2.67 64.55
C PHE A 548 -40.17 -2.73 64.15
N ASN A 549 -40.73 -1.62 63.63
CA ASN A 549 -42.15 -1.53 63.25
C ASN A 549 -42.43 -1.94 61.80
N ALA A 550 -41.41 -2.06 60.96
CA ALA A 550 -41.54 -2.35 59.52
C ALA A 550 -40.37 -3.22 59.01
N PRO A 551 -40.24 -4.49 59.44
CA PRO A 551 -39.07 -5.34 59.16
C PRO A 551 -39.04 -5.96 57.75
N GLY A 552 -39.66 -5.29 56.77
CA GLY A 552 -39.80 -5.80 55.41
C GLY A 552 -38.49 -5.81 54.61
N ALA A 553 -37.55 -4.92 54.92
CA ALA A 553 -36.26 -4.83 54.24
C ALA A 553 -35.11 -4.51 55.22
N PRO A 554 -33.89 -5.00 54.94
CA PRO A 554 -32.67 -4.59 55.62
C PRO A 554 -32.42 -3.07 55.62
N ILE A 555 -31.78 -2.56 56.66
CA ILE A 555 -31.39 -1.16 56.83
C ILE A 555 -29.87 -1.08 57.03
N GLY A 556 -29.21 -0.35 56.15
CA GLY A 556 -27.75 -0.14 56.20
C GLY A 556 -26.94 -1.36 55.75
N THR A 557 -25.62 -1.27 55.91
CA THR A 557 -24.69 -2.32 55.53
C THR A 557 -24.70 -3.46 56.57
N PRO A 558 -24.72 -4.74 56.16
CA PRO A 558 -24.51 -5.87 57.05
C PRO A 558 -23.18 -5.78 57.82
N ILE A 559 -23.14 -6.37 59.01
CA ILE A 559 -21.90 -6.59 59.75
C ILE A 559 -21.48 -8.04 59.51
N GLU A 560 -20.25 -8.24 59.03
CA GLU A 560 -19.66 -9.57 58.88
C GLU A 560 -18.51 -9.76 59.86
N THR A 561 -18.40 -10.96 60.42
CA THR A 561 -17.25 -11.34 61.23
C THR A 561 -16.03 -11.63 60.35
N SER A 562 -14.85 -11.72 60.98
CA SER A 562 -13.74 -12.44 60.35
C SER A 562 -14.09 -13.91 60.13
N GLU A 563 -13.35 -14.55 59.24
CA GLU A 563 -13.44 -16.00 59.01
C GLU A 563 -12.95 -16.78 60.23
N PHE A 564 -13.72 -17.78 60.66
CA PHE A 564 -13.37 -18.70 61.74
C PHE A 564 -13.10 -20.09 61.17
N GLU A 565 -11.91 -20.64 61.43
CA GLU A 565 -11.62 -22.04 61.13
C GLU A 565 -12.10 -22.93 62.29
N LEU A 566 -12.91 -23.95 61.97
CA LEU A 566 -13.50 -24.85 62.95
C LEU A 566 -12.48 -25.89 63.40
N ASN A 567 -12.33 -26.06 64.71
CA ASN A 567 -11.55 -27.14 65.31
C ASN A 567 -12.49 -28.22 65.88
N SER A 568 -11.91 -29.26 66.49
CA SER A 568 -12.70 -30.36 67.07
C SER A 568 -13.68 -29.91 68.16
N GLU A 569 -13.36 -28.85 68.90
CA GLU A 569 -14.25 -28.30 69.94
C GLU A 569 -15.45 -27.58 69.30
N HIS A 570 -15.20 -26.74 68.28
CA HIS A 570 -16.25 -26.02 67.57
C HIS A 570 -17.28 -26.94 66.90
N VAL A 571 -16.83 -28.07 66.34
CA VAL A 571 -17.74 -29.04 65.70
C VAL A 571 -18.62 -29.74 66.73
N ASN A 572 -18.06 -30.14 67.88
CA ASN A 572 -18.77 -30.95 68.88
C ASN A 572 -19.62 -30.13 69.86
N LEU A 573 -19.14 -28.95 70.27
CA LEU A 573 -19.78 -28.11 71.29
C LEU A 573 -20.44 -26.86 70.71
N GLY A 574 -20.15 -26.54 69.45
CA GLY A 574 -20.63 -25.38 68.73
C GLY A 574 -19.64 -24.22 68.79
N LEU A 575 -19.63 -23.39 67.74
CA LEU A 575 -18.89 -22.13 67.70
C LEU A 575 -19.78 -21.02 68.28
N THR A 576 -19.40 -20.44 69.41
CA THR A 576 -20.04 -19.24 69.98
C THR A 576 -19.24 -17.99 69.61
N VAL A 577 -19.87 -17.07 68.90
CA VAL A 577 -19.27 -15.79 68.51
C VAL A 577 -20.01 -14.63 69.16
N PRO A 578 -19.32 -13.75 69.93
CA PRO A 578 -19.92 -12.52 70.41
C PRO A 578 -19.96 -11.48 69.29
N LEU A 579 -21.13 -11.30 68.66
CA LEU A 579 -21.30 -10.30 67.61
C LEU A 579 -21.24 -8.88 68.19
N ASP A 580 -20.33 -8.05 67.67
CA ASP A 580 -20.27 -6.63 68.01
C ASP A 580 -21.34 -5.85 67.22
N LEU A 581 -22.50 -5.68 67.85
CA LEU A 581 -23.61 -4.89 67.32
C LEU A 581 -23.64 -3.47 67.90
N LYS A 582 -22.58 -3.03 68.61
CA LYS A 582 -22.58 -1.81 69.41
C LYS A 582 -22.99 -0.57 68.61
N VAL A 583 -22.55 -0.44 67.36
CA VAL A 583 -22.92 0.67 66.47
C VAL A 583 -24.44 0.74 66.26
N TRP A 584 -25.12 -0.40 66.07
CA TRP A 584 -26.56 -0.44 65.88
C TRP A 584 -27.34 -0.26 67.18
N LEU A 585 -26.81 -0.78 68.29
CA LEU A 585 -27.43 -0.63 69.62
C LEU A 585 -27.28 0.80 70.18
N GLN A 586 -26.25 1.55 69.76
CA GLN A 586 -26.02 2.95 70.14
C GLN A 586 -26.80 3.97 69.29
N ASP A 587 -27.29 3.58 68.10
CA ASP A 587 -28.12 4.43 67.23
C ASP A 587 -29.57 4.53 67.75
N VAL A 588 -29.71 5.24 68.87
CA VAL A 588 -30.99 5.44 69.56
C VAL A 588 -31.90 6.43 68.82
N THR A 589 -31.32 7.38 68.07
CA THR A 589 -32.08 8.42 67.37
C THR A 589 -32.88 7.93 66.18
N GLY A 590 -32.37 6.96 65.41
CA GLY A 590 -33.13 6.38 64.30
C GLY A 590 -34.24 5.42 64.74
N ASN A 591 -34.10 4.84 65.94
CA ASN A 591 -34.75 3.57 66.27
C ASN A 591 -35.46 3.52 67.63
N ASN A 592 -35.44 4.61 68.41
CA ASN A 592 -35.97 4.66 69.78
C ASN A 592 -35.46 3.52 70.69
N GLY A 593 -34.21 3.08 70.49
CA GLY A 593 -33.61 1.96 71.23
C GLY A 593 -34.19 0.58 70.91
N ARG A 594 -34.89 0.44 69.77
CA ARG A 594 -35.50 -0.81 69.30
C ARG A 594 -35.06 -1.19 67.90
N GLY A 595 -34.99 -2.47 67.62
CA GLY A 595 -34.62 -2.95 66.28
C GLY A 595 -34.71 -4.44 66.19
N ILE A 596 -34.48 -4.97 65.00
CA ILE A 596 -34.36 -6.40 64.76
C ILE A 596 -33.02 -6.66 64.08
N VAL A 597 -32.28 -7.67 64.53
CA VAL A 597 -31.12 -8.21 63.83
C VAL A 597 -31.51 -9.56 63.24
N GLY A 598 -31.30 -9.73 61.94
CA GLY A 598 -31.26 -11.04 61.30
C GLY A 598 -29.82 -11.53 61.27
N VAL A 599 -29.57 -12.76 61.70
CA VAL A 599 -28.24 -13.39 61.66
C VAL A 599 -28.31 -14.67 60.86
N ARG A 600 -27.35 -14.84 59.96
CA ARG A 600 -27.11 -16.07 59.20
C ARG A 600 -25.61 -16.31 59.11
N TRP A 601 -25.21 -17.51 58.71
CA TRP A 601 -23.80 -17.83 58.53
C TRP A 601 -23.54 -18.50 57.19
N ARG A 602 -22.31 -18.33 56.72
CA ARG A 602 -21.76 -18.93 55.51
C ARG A 602 -20.69 -19.93 55.90
N LEU A 603 -20.66 -21.05 55.18
CA LEU A 603 -19.71 -22.13 55.33
C LEU A 603 -18.89 -22.26 54.05
N LEU A 604 -17.59 -22.43 54.19
CA LEU A 604 -16.68 -22.90 53.16
C LEU A 604 -15.96 -24.13 53.71
N ARG A 605 -15.98 -25.24 52.98
CA ARG A 605 -15.20 -26.43 53.29
C ARG A 605 -13.96 -26.49 52.42
N PRO A 606 -12.75 -26.17 52.93
CA PRO A 606 -11.55 -26.12 52.10
C PRO A 606 -11.17 -27.47 51.48
N SER A 607 -11.52 -28.58 52.14
CA SER A 607 -11.17 -29.93 51.69
C SER A 607 -11.95 -30.40 50.46
N THR A 608 -13.14 -29.85 50.20
CA THR A 608 -14.00 -30.24 49.07
C THR A 608 -14.44 -29.05 48.21
N GLY A 609 -14.13 -27.81 48.62
CA GLY A 609 -14.63 -26.60 47.98
C GLY A 609 -16.11 -26.30 48.24
N ASP A 610 -16.80 -27.16 49.01
CA ASP A 610 -18.24 -27.05 49.25
C ASP A 610 -18.59 -25.76 50.02
N ARG A 611 -19.70 -25.12 49.63
CA ARG A 611 -20.18 -23.87 50.24
C ARG A 611 -21.61 -23.99 50.71
N GLY A 612 -21.93 -23.41 51.85
CA GLY A 612 -23.30 -23.40 52.38
C GLY A 612 -23.71 -22.06 52.97
N ARG A 613 -25.01 -21.84 53.06
CA ARG A 613 -25.60 -20.70 53.78
C ARG A 613 -26.76 -21.17 54.63
N SER A 614 -26.80 -20.75 55.89
CA SER A 614 -27.93 -21.02 56.77
C SER A 614 -29.12 -20.12 56.47
N ASP A 615 -30.30 -20.53 56.93
CA ASP A 615 -31.43 -19.62 57.05
C ASP A 615 -31.11 -18.50 58.06
N GLU A 616 -31.79 -17.37 57.88
CA GLU A 616 -31.69 -16.22 58.78
C GLU A 616 -32.55 -16.41 60.03
N VAL A 617 -31.98 -16.12 61.19
CA VAL A 617 -32.70 -16.08 62.47
C VAL A 617 -32.76 -14.65 62.97
N ARG A 618 -33.97 -14.19 63.31
CA ARG A 618 -34.21 -12.81 63.73
C ARG A 618 -34.38 -12.68 65.25
N ALA A 619 -33.68 -11.71 65.82
CA ALA A 619 -33.83 -11.30 67.21
C ALA A 619 -34.21 -9.81 67.29
N ALA A 620 -35.27 -9.48 68.02
CA ALA A 620 -35.56 -8.10 68.37
C ALA A 620 -34.69 -7.65 69.55
N TRP A 621 -34.25 -6.39 69.55
CA TRP A 621 -33.77 -5.75 70.77
C TRP A 621 -34.74 -4.67 71.23
N ASP A 622 -35.01 -4.64 72.52
CA ASP A 622 -35.69 -3.54 73.20
C ASP A 622 -34.84 -3.11 74.39
N LEU A 623 -34.15 -1.99 74.23
CA LEU A 623 -33.17 -1.48 75.19
C LEU A 623 -33.69 -0.28 75.96
N VAL A 624 -35.00 -0.01 75.84
CA VAL A 624 -35.71 0.99 76.63
C VAL A 624 -35.79 0.50 78.08
N GLY A 625 -35.25 1.27 79.01
CA GLY A 625 -35.27 0.90 80.43
C GLY A 625 -36.71 0.92 80.97
N SER A 626 -37.24 -0.24 81.38
CA SER A 626 -38.50 -0.34 82.11
C SER A 626 -38.23 -0.38 83.62
N GLY A 627 -38.25 0.78 84.26
CA GLY A 627 -38.11 0.90 85.72
C GLY A 627 -37.66 2.29 86.15
N GLY A 628 -38.45 2.94 87.01
CA GLY A 628 -38.19 4.29 87.49
C GLY A 628 -36.77 4.44 88.05
N ASN A 629 -36.04 5.41 87.49
CA ASN A 629 -34.69 5.90 87.87
C ASN A 629 -33.46 5.32 87.15
N ILE A 630 -33.61 4.71 85.96
CA ILE A 630 -32.47 4.48 85.03
C ILE A 630 -32.62 5.44 83.83
N PRO A 631 -31.56 6.15 83.39
CA PRO A 631 -31.65 7.10 82.28
C PRO A 631 -31.94 6.39 80.94
N GLY A 632 -33.22 6.32 80.54
CA GLY A 632 -33.74 6.05 79.19
C GLY A 632 -33.40 4.70 78.52
N TYR A 633 -32.13 4.32 78.49
CA TYR A 633 -31.55 3.19 77.77
C TYR A 633 -30.40 2.58 78.57
N CYS A 634 -30.20 1.27 78.45
CA CYS A 634 -29.14 0.55 79.16
C CYS A 634 -27.78 0.49 78.43
N VAL A 635 -27.68 1.02 77.20
CA VAL A 635 -26.47 0.97 76.38
C VAL A 635 -25.50 2.09 76.77
N PRO A 636 -24.27 1.79 77.25
CA PRO A 636 -23.27 2.81 77.57
C PRO A 636 -22.87 3.64 76.34
N GLY A 637 -22.85 4.97 76.49
CA GLY A 637 -22.50 5.91 75.43
C GLY A 637 -23.60 6.16 74.40
N ALA A 638 -24.80 5.60 74.58
CA ALA A 638 -25.94 5.93 73.74
C ALA A 638 -26.40 7.38 74.01
N SER A 639 -26.09 8.29 73.08
CA SER A 639 -26.53 9.69 73.15
C SER A 639 -27.68 9.93 72.19
N ARG A 640 -28.75 10.58 72.66
CA ARG A 640 -29.79 11.15 71.79
C ARG A 640 -29.11 12.27 70.99
N VAL A 641 -28.91 12.13 69.67
CA VAL A 641 -28.58 13.29 68.84
C VAL A 641 -29.78 14.24 68.97
N LYS A 642 -29.57 15.39 69.62
CA LYS A 642 -30.60 16.43 69.72
C LYS A 642 -30.78 17.02 68.32
N GLY A 643 -31.89 16.69 67.68
CA GLY A 643 -32.42 17.41 66.52
C GLY A 643 -32.16 16.75 65.18
N THR A 644 -33.16 16.05 64.67
CA THR A 644 -33.76 16.31 63.35
C THR A 644 -35.08 15.53 63.31
N LEU A 645 -36.14 16.22 62.89
CA LEU A 645 -37.47 15.67 62.60
C LEU A 645 -37.39 14.73 61.39
#